data_AF-A0A1V9YK00-F1
#
_entry.id   AF-A0A1V9YK00-F1
#
_cell.length_a   1.000
_cell.length_b   1.000
_cell.length_c   1.000
_cell.angle_alpha   90.00
_cell.angle_beta   90.00
_cell.angle_gamma   90.00
#
_symmetry.space_group_name_H-M   'P 1'
#
loop_
_entity.id
_entity.type
_entity.pdbx_description
1 polymer ?
#
loop_
_entity_poly.entity_id
_entity_poly.type
_entity_poly.pdbx_seq_one_letter_code
_entity_poly.pdbx_strand_id
1 'polypeptide(L)'
;MRELALVPWTSEVKVASDDAVVAIGITGTNVEATVRFANRLLGRCAFRASEIAQGVDVRTYFDDERHLGVVLGLNRGNELMDMTQYELQQAKLMLYLMTCCHLVYIVKDDGRINSTMTTKYRILSNAKYHLMQYIKQYMKNTKNGMFNAYTPGKIVPIVSFVCPLPTEINMRSNKGRSTMMAFCKAMETRIQATIKPLRSNTTSIVRAKDHLNQINTTGKDRRLFVLDPNHTVVAVSRKVACCDLNLLERMAFVIDRVDIGNGTTKQKQLFQLLDDEDTIGVPHTIQYVSKFIDFMLQIGGDDNVLTMNSWLRHAQLIARWLFVDNVIFAPPTELMSDIDARDSTPLTFFESLDIVGTFAKDMCAREFPPAIKRYLSERPEACTSSGHKYRVEKTIQEFKRSVGYTNPLISEFIDRIEASCKEIWINGRRLCDNRPCLSLIEKDEDIESHKHLSGVYISVACQCGLSRFRAPDAFSAESNNESQWQMSCCLSHDTLSSASNTSLLWLGDCSLYKPNEGFYTLMDGFISKFGCLSPWYREASGIGTKRMKKNPKAHDNELVAFAGMEYECCMGHRFFFSTSTTSPQDNIWPGCDMAIYVQCFQCAVSKQADKAAEHAQLRRVYIVTPPVQTKSLNLHLSIKMEDTDQVIYIFDYAGLPHSSTICCCLPYVFTTEQTCFHHGAALKLHSQILSLQG
;
A
#
# COMPACT_ATOMS: atom_id res chain seq x y z
N MET A 1 9.89 45.42 -36.76
CA MET A 1 9.23 45.14 -35.46
C MET A 1 8.43 43.87 -35.63
N ARG A 2 8.95 42.70 -35.21
CA ARG A 2 8.23 41.43 -35.26
C ARG A 2 8.54 40.67 -33.97
N GLU A 3 7.60 40.75 -33.03
CA GLU A 3 7.62 39.92 -31.83
C GLU A 3 7.13 38.52 -32.26
N LEU A 4 8.06 37.58 -32.38
CA LEU A 4 7.73 36.18 -32.55
C LEU A 4 7.64 35.57 -31.15
N ALA A 5 6.53 35.87 -30.47
CA ALA A 5 6.00 34.90 -29.53
C ALA A 5 5.68 33.63 -30.33
N LEU A 6 6.06 32.46 -29.83
CA LEU A 6 5.55 31.20 -30.37
C LEU A 6 4.03 31.17 -30.13
N VAL A 7 3.28 31.80 -31.04
CA VAL A 7 1.85 31.58 -31.29
C VAL A 7 1.65 30.06 -31.47
N PRO A 8 0.49 29.49 -31.09
CA PRO A 8 0.29 28.03 -31.07
C PRO A 8 0.82 27.37 -32.35
N TRP A 9 1.44 26.21 -32.15
CA TRP A 9 2.27 25.39 -33.06
C TRP A 9 1.64 24.98 -34.42
N THR A 10 0.79 25.81 -35.00
CA THR A 10 -0.05 25.55 -36.18
C THR A 10 -0.11 26.71 -37.18
N SER A 11 0.39 27.92 -36.87
CA SER A 11 0.35 29.04 -37.82
C SER A 11 1.68 29.24 -38.53
N GLU A 12 1.71 28.99 -39.85
CA GLU A 12 2.79 29.37 -40.75
C GLU A 12 3.11 30.86 -40.60
N VAL A 13 4.29 31.17 -40.06
CA VAL A 13 4.79 32.54 -39.98
C VAL A 13 5.43 32.90 -41.32
N LYS A 14 4.80 33.81 -42.06
CA LYS A 14 5.42 34.47 -43.23
C LYS A 14 6.56 35.40 -42.79
N VAL A 15 7.79 34.92 -42.79
CA VAL A 15 9.01 35.76 -42.75
C VAL A 15 9.64 35.79 -44.15
N ALA A 16 9.98 36.99 -44.61
CA ALA A 16 10.25 37.32 -46.01
C ALA A 16 11.65 37.96 -46.18
N SER A 17 12.65 37.51 -45.43
CA SER A 17 14.06 37.86 -45.69
C SER A 17 14.86 36.59 -45.96
N ASP A 18 15.61 36.61 -47.07
CA ASP A 18 16.58 35.58 -47.46
C ASP A 18 17.96 35.83 -46.81
N ASP A 19 18.02 36.70 -45.81
CA ASP A 19 19.25 37.08 -45.14
C ASP A 19 19.77 35.96 -44.22
N ALA A 20 21.10 35.83 -44.18
CA ALA A 20 21.81 34.91 -43.30
C ALA A 20 21.59 35.30 -41.82
N VAL A 21 21.53 34.29 -40.92
CA VAL A 21 21.24 34.51 -39.50
C VAL A 21 22.25 33.86 -38.58
N VAL A 22 22.80 34.66 -37.67
CA VAL A 22 23.58 34.18 -36.52
C VAL A 22 22.68 34.15 -35.28
N ALA A 23 22.27 32.95 -34.89
CA ALA A 23 21.46 32.72 -33.69
C ALA A 23 22.27 32.80 -32.38
N ILE A 24 21.78 33.57 -31.40
CA ILE A 24 22.32 33.70 -30.03
C ILE A 24 21.25 33.27 -29.04
N GLY A 25 21.55 32.26 -28.23
CA GLY A 25 20.71 31.80 -27.14
C GLY A 25 20.99 32.56 -25.85
N ILE A 26 19.95 32.92 -25.10
CA ILE A 26 20.08 33.51 -23.77
C ILE A 26 19.14 32.76 -22.83
N THR A 27 19.66 32.27 -21.70
CA THR A 27 18.86 31.59 -20.67
C THR A 27 19.44 31.81 -19.28
N GLY A 28 18.61 31.68 -18.25
CA GLY A 28 19.02 31.85 -16.86
C GLY A 28 17.97 31.29 -15.90
N THR A 29 18.34 31.21 -14.63
CA THR A 29 17.45 30.81 -13.53
C THR A 29 16.42 31.89 -13.23
N ASN A 30 16.83 33.16 -13.30
CA ASN A 30 15.98 34.30 -13.04
C ASN A 30 15.46 34.90 -14.34
N VAL A 31 14.14 34.86 -14.50
CA VAL A 31 13.45 35.29 -15.73
C VAL A 31 13.69 36.77 -16.02
N GLU A 32 13.53 37.64 -15.01
CA GLU A 32 13.64 39.09 -15.16
C GLU A 32 15.08 39.51 -15.51
N ALA A 33 16.06 38.95 -14.81
CA ALA A 33 17.49 39.20 -15.09
C ALA A 33 17.86 38.79 -16.53
N THR A 34 17.35 37.65 -16.98
CA THR A 34 17.62 37.12 -18.32
C THR A 34 16.99 38.00 -19.41
N VAL A 35 15.74 38.45 -19.22
CA VAL A 35 15.04 39.38 -20.12
C VAL A 35 15.77 40.72 -20.21
N ARG A 36 16.19 41.29 -19.07
CA ARG A 36 16.94 42.55 -19.02
C ARG A 36 18.24 42.48 -19.78
N PHE A 37 19.02 41.42 -19.57
CA PHE A 37 20.27 41.20 -20.29
C PHE A 37 20.04 41.08 -21.81
N ALA A 38 19.02 40.34 -22.23
CA ALA A 38 18.66 40.19 -23.65
C ALA A 38 18.30 41.53 -24.31
N ASN A 39 17.45 42.33 -23.66
CA ASN A 39 17.06 43.65 -24.15
C ASN A 39 18.27 44.60 -24.24
N ARG A 40 19.18 44.54 -23.27
CA ARG A 40 20.39 45.37 -23.27
C ARG A 40 21.36 44.97 -24.39
N LEU A 41 21.52 43.68 -24.66
CA LEU A 41 22.32 43.18 -25.77
C LEU A 41 21.78 43.70 -27.13
N LEU A 42 20.45 43.73 -27.27
CA LEU A 42 19.79 44.28 -28.46
C LEU A 42 19.82 45.81 -28.52
N GLY A 43 20.08 46.49 -27.40
CA GLY A 43 19.96 47.94 -27.28
C GLY A 43 18.52 48.47 -27.35
N ARG A 44 17.52 47.59 -27.22
CA ARG A 44 16.10 47.92 -27.31
C ARG A 44 15.26 46.98 -26.44
N CYS A 45 14.09 47.42 -25.99
CA CYS A 45 13.16 46.59 -25.21
C CYS A 45 12.35 45.69 -26.16
N ALA A 46 12.92 44.56 -26.55
CA ALA A 46 12.29 43.59 -27.45
C ALA A 46 11.45 42.53 -26.72
N PHE A 47 11.78 42.24 -25.46
CA PHE A 47 11.13 41.22 -24.64
C PHE A 47 10.58 41.83 -23.35
N ARG A 48 9.42 41.35 -22.88
CA ARG A 48 8.81 41.78 -21.62
C ARG A 48 8.60 40.60 -20.70
N ALA A 49 9.00 40.74 -19.45
CA ALA A 49 8.91 39.67 -18.46
C ALA A 49 7.47 39.41 -17.98
N SER A 50 6.62 40.43 -17.99
CA SER A 50 5.22 40.36 -17.55
C SER A 50 4.34 39.47 -18.43
N GLU A 51 4.73 39.28 -19.69
CA GLU A 51 3.96 38.52 -20.68
C GLU A 51 4.28 37.02 -20.66
N ILE A 52 5.15 36.57 -19.75
CA ILE A 52 5.63 35.20 -19.70
C ILE A 52 4.68 34.34 -18.88
N ALA A 53 3.99 33.44 -19.58
CA ALA A 53 3.15 32.40 -18.99
C ALA A 53 3.97 31.43 -18.13
N GLN A 54 3.29 30.66 -17.28
CA GLN A 54 3.94 29.65 -16.44
C GLN A 54 4.51 28.51 -17.31
N GLY A 55 5.68 27.97 -16.92
CA GLY A 55 6.38 26.90 -17.64
C GLY A 55 7.51 27.40 -18.55
N VAL A 56 7.81 26.62 -19.60
CA VAL A 56 8.87 26.93 -20.57
C VAL A 56 8.32 27.86 -21.66
N ASP A 57 8.98 29.00 -21.83
CA ASP A 57 8.71 29.95 -22.91
C ASP A 57 9.99 30.19 -23.72
N VAL A 58 9.89 30.09 -25.04
CA VAL A 58 10.99 30.35 -25.98
C VAL A 58 10.54 31.44 -26.93
N ARG A 59 11.19 32.59 -26.87
CA ARG A 59 10.90 33.74 -27.75
C ARG A 59 12.07 34.01 -28.66
N THR A 60 11.79 34.39 -29.89
CA THR A 60 12.83 34.73 -30.86
C THR A 60 12.64 36.15 -31.35
N TYR A 61 13.71 36.95 -31.35
CA TYR A 61 13.73 38.28 -31.95
C TYR A 61 14.79 38.31 -33.03
N PHE A 62 14.46 38.83 -34.20
CA PHE A 62 15.39 38.97 -35.31
C PHE A 62 15.67 40.44 -35.61
N ASP A 63 16.95 40.76 -35.72
CA ASP A 63 17.47 42.07 -36.10
C ASP A 63 18.05 41.97 -37.52
N ASP A 64 17.24 42.31 -38.52
CA ASP A 64 17.59 42.23 -39.94
C ASP A 64 18.90 43.00 -40.24
N GLU A 65 19.06 44.20 -39.65
CA GLU A 65 20.23 45.08 -39.89
C GLU A 65 21.57 44.48 -39.40
N ARG A 66 21.51 43.57 -38.41
CA ARG A 66 22.70 42.98 -37.79
C ARG A 66 22.88 41.51 -38.13
N HIS A 67 22.02 40.92 -38.97
CA HIS A 67 21.97 39.48 -39.23
C HIS A 67 21.90 38.64 -37.92
N LEU A 68 21.25 39.18 -36.89
CA LEU A 68 21.28 38.67 -35.52
C LEU A 68 19.91 38.12 -35.10
N GLY A 69 19.87 36.83 -34.77
CA GLY A 69 18.69 36.21 -34.16
C GLY A 69 18.91 35.96 -32.66
N VAL A 70 18.17 36.61 -31.78
CA VAL A 70 18.22 36.35 -30.33
C VAL A 70 17.10 35.40 -29.94
N VAL A 71 17.47 34.23 -29.41
CA VAL A 71 16.59 33.20 -28.87
C VAL A 71 16.62 33.28 -27.35
N LEU A 72 15.55 33.78 -26.76
CA LEU A 72 15.39 33.90 -25.32
C LEU A 72 14.65 32.67 -24.79
N GLY A 73 15.33 31.88 -23.98
CA GLY A 73 14.79 30.68 -23.35
C GLY A 73 14.56 30.89 -21.86
N LEU A 74 13.31 30.82 -21.42
CA LEU A 74 12.90 31.09 -20.04
C LEU A 74 12.14 29.89 -19.48
N ASN A 75 12.36 29.59 -18.20
CA ASN A 75 11.60 28.57 -17.48
C ASN A 75 11.09 29.18 -16.18
N ARG A 76 9.78 29.43 -16.10
CA ARG A 76 9.14 29.98 -14.91
C ARG A 76 8.53 28.85 -14.11
N GLY A 77 9.22 28.45 -13.05
CA GLY A 77 8.71 27.49 -12.06
C GLY A 77 7.49 28.05 -11.33
N ASN A 78 6.58 27.15 -10.94
CA ASN A 78 5.48 27.43 -10.01
C ASN A 78 5.86 26.84 -8.64
N GLU A 79 5.46 27.47 -7.53
CA GLU A 79 5.69 26.95 -6.17
C GLU A 79 5.06 25.56 -5.96
N LEU A 80 4.03 25.23 -6.75
CA LEU A 80 3.35 23.93 -6.75
C LEU A 80 3.92 22.93 -7.77
N MET A 81 4.90 23.33 -8.60
CA MET A 81 5.47 22.45 -9.62
C MET A 81 6.43 21.44 -8.98
N ASP A 82 6.29 20.18 -9.36
CA ASP A 82 7.25 19.14 -8.98
C ASP A 82 8.67 19.52 -9.46
N MET A 83 9.64 19.41 -8.55
CA MET A 83 11.04 19.78 -8.80
C MET A 83 11.61 18.98 -9.98
N THR A 84 11.24 17.71 -10.12
CA THR A 84 11.70 16.87 -11.22
C THR A 84 11.19 17.38 -12.56
N GLN A 85 9.93 17.82 -12.64
CA GLN A 85 9.37 18.44 -13.85
C GLN A 85 10.07 19.75 -14.19
N TYR A 86 10.37 20.58 -13.19
CA TYR A 86 11.11 21.83 -13.40
C TYR A 86 12.53 21.56 -13.95
N GLU A 87 13.26 20.60 -13.38
CA GLU A 87 14.59 20.22 -13.85
C GLU A 87 14.57 19.64 -15.26
N LEU A 88 13.57 18.82 -15.58
CA LEU A 88 13.35 18.28 -16.90
C LEU A 88 13.10 19.38 -17.94
N GLN A 89 12.19 20.31 -17.63
CA GLN A 89 11.89 21.46 -18.47
C GLN A 89 13.13 22.32 -18.72
N GLN A 90 13.93 22.56 -17.67
CA GLN A 90 15.19 23.27 -17.78
C GLN A 90 16.21 22.53 -18.66
N ALA A 91 16.30 21.20 -18.54
CA ALA A 91 17.18 20.37 -19.36
C ALA A 91 16.79 20.40 -20.84
N LYS A 92 15.48 20.29 -21.16
CA LYS A 92 14.96 20.42 -22.53
C LYS A 92 15.32 21.78 -23.14
N LEU A 93 15.12 22.85 -22.37
CA LEU A 93 15.44 24.21 -22.79
C LEU A 93 16.94 24.39 -23.07
N MET A 94 17.80 23.92 -22.16
CA MET A 94 19.24 23.96 -22.37
C MET A 94 19.66 23.15 -23.60
N LEU A 95 19.10 21.94 -23.79
CA LEU A 95 19.40 21.14 -24.98
C LEU A 95 19.00 21.85 -26.27
N TYR A 96 17.82 22.47 -26.29
CA TYR A 96 17.32 23.24 -27.44
C TYR A 96 18.27 24.38 -27.79
N LEU A 97 18.63 25.23 -26.82
CA LEU A 97 19.56 26.35 -27.07
C LEU A 97 20.94 25.87 -27.50
N MET A 98 21.45 24.78 -26.91
CA MET A 98 22.76 24.22 -27.22
C MET A 98 22.83 23.49 -28.58
N THR A 99 21.69 23.28 -29.23
CA THR A 99 21.59 22.64 -30.54
C THR A 99 21.20 23.59 -31.65
N CYS A 100 20.52 24.70 -31.33
CA CYS A 100 20.00 25.65 -32.31
C CYS A 100 20.79 26.97 -32.41
N CYS A 101 21.59 27.33 -31.39
CA CYS A 101 22.29 28.62 -31.34
C CYS A 101 23.80 28.49 -31.59
N HIS A 102 24.42 29.54 -32.14
CA HIS A 102 25.87 29.65 -32.36
C HIS A 102 26.61 30.16 -31.12
N LEU A 103 26.02 31.13 -30.43
CA LEU A 103 26.47 31.64 -29.13
C LEU A 103 25.38 31.37 -28.10
N VAL A 104 25.75 31.03 -26.86
CA VAL A 104 24.79 30.86 -25.76
C VAL A 104 25.29 31.59 -24.51
N TYR A 105 24.48 32.53 -24.02
CA TYR A 105 24.72 33.23 -22.76
C TYR A 105 23.89 32.60 -21.64
N ILE A 106 24.57 32.14 -20.59
CA ILE A 106 23.94 31.60 -19.39
C ILE A 106 24.03 32.66 -18.28
N VAL A 107 22.89 33.24 -17.91
CA VAL A 107 22.77 34.23 -16.84
C VAL A 107 22.74 33.53 -15.48
N LYS A 108 23.71 33.85 -14.62
CA LYS A 108 23.87 33.33 -13.26
C LYS A 108 23.75 34.47 -12.27
N ASP A 109 22.52 34.74 -11.86
CA ASP A 109 22.18 35.81 -10.91
C ASP A 109 22.72 35.57 -9.50
N ASP A 110 22.94 34.32 -9.12
CA ASP A 110 23.57 33.93 -7.85
C ASP A 110 25.09 34.17 -7.81
N GLY A 111 25.72 34.38 -8.97
CA GLY A 111 27.18 34.49 -9.11
C GLY A 111 27.92 33.21 -8.69
N ARG A 112 27.24 32.07 -8.60
CA ARG A 112 27.82 30.79 -8.15
C ARG A 112 27.91 29.80 -9.30
N ILE A 113 29.00 29.05 -9.31
CA ILE A 113 29.22 27.96 -10.25
C ILE A 113 29.31 26.68 -9.43
N ASN A 114 28.28 25.84 -9.55
CA ASN A 114 28.17 24.59 -8.82
C ASN A 114 28.61 23.41 -9.69
N SER A 115 29.25 22.41 -9.07
CA SER A 115 29.65 21.17 -9.72
C SER A 115 28.47 20.29 -10.15
N THR A 116 27.28 20.50 -9.57
CA THR A 116 26.03 19.80 -9.94
C THR A 116 25.68 19.94 -11.42
N MET A 117 26.09 21.06 -12.05
CA MET A 117 25.89 21.29 -13.48
C MET A 117 26.68 20.32 -14.37
N THR A 118 27.79 19.74 -13.87
CA THR A 118 28.61 18.81 -14.66
C THR A 118 27.87 17.52 -14.98
N THR A 119 27.07 17.00 -14.04
CA THR A 119 26.20 15.83 -14.28
C THR A 119 25.17 16.16 -15.35
N LYS A 120 24.50 17.31 -15.25
CA LYS A 120 23.55 17.78 -16.27
C LYS A 120 24.21 17.91 -17.64
N TYR A 121 25.42 18.46 -17.75
CA TYR A 121 26.13 18.55 -19.03
C TYR A 121 26.49 17.19 -19.64
N ARG A 122 26.83 16.18 -18.83
CA ARG A 122 27.06 14.81 -19.35
C ARG A 122 25.78 14.21 -19.94
N ILE A 123 24.66 14.34 -19.22
CA ILE A 123 23.35 13.87 -19.67
C ILE A 123 22.96 14.60 -20.96
N LEU A 124 23.07 15.92 -21.00
CA LEU A 124 22.76 16.74 -22.17
C LEU A 124 23.64 16.41 -23.37
N SER A 125 24.93 16.11 -23.17
CA SER A 125 25.83 15.72 -24.26
C SER A 125 25.42 14.38 -24.89
N ASN A 126 25.00 13.41 -24.07
CA ASN A 126 24.47 12.15 -24.56
C ASN A 126 23.09 12.35 -25.23
N ALA A 127 22.21 13.15 -24.63
CA ALA A 127 20.92 13.50 -25.19
C ALA A 127 21.06 14.18 -26.57
N LYS A 128 22.01 15.11 -26.73
CA LYS A 128 22.37 15.74 -28.01
C LYS A 128 22.81 14.71 -29.03
N TYR A 129 23.62 13.74 -28.63
CA TYR A 129 24.05 12.67 -29.53
C TYR A 129 22.87 11.84 -30.03
N HIS A 130 21.95 11.43 -29.15
CA HIS A 130 20.74 10.69 -29.54
C HIS A 130 19.82 11.51 -30.45
N LEU A 131 19.59 12.78 -30.11
CA LEU A 131 18.84 13.71 -30.95
C LEU A 131 19.46 13.85 -32.34
N MET A 132 20.79 13.97 -32.43
CA MET A 132 21.48 14.05 -33.72
C MET A 132 21.31 12.77 -34.55
N GLN A 133 21.27 11.57 -33.94
CA GLN A 133 20.97 10.33 -34.66
C GLN A 133 19.53 10.31 -35.16
N TYR A 134 18.59 10.75 -34.34
CA TYR A 134 17.18 10.86 -34.71
C TYR A 134 16.99 11.81 -35.90
N ILE A 135 17.63 12.99 -35.87
CA ILE A 135 17.65 13.95 -36.97
C ILE A 135 18.21 13.31 -38.25
N LYS A 136 19.34 12.60 -38.15
CA LYS A 136 19.95 11.92 -39.31
C LYS A 136 19.02 10.87 -39.92
N GLN A 137 18.29 10.12 -39.09
CA GLN A 137 17.33 9.12 -39.55
C GLN A 137 16.13 9.77 -40.24
N TYR A 138 15.55 10.82 -39.64
CA TYR A 138 14.45 11.58 -40.22
C TYR A 138 14.81 12.20 -41.58
N MET A 139 16.02 12.75 -41.70
CA MET A 139 16.50 13.38 -42.94
C MET A 139 16.78 12.37 -44.07
N LYS A 140 17.27 11.17 -43.75
CA LYS A 140 17.40 10.07 -44.74
C LYS A 140 16.04 9.72 -45.36
N ASN A 141 14.97 9.78 -44.56
CA ASN A 141 13.63 9.43 -45.01
C ASN A 141 12.97 10.56 -45.83
N THR A 142 13.34 11.83 -45.59
CA THR A 142 12.69 13.00 -46.20
C THR A 142 13.43 13.57 -47.43
N LYS A 143 14.60 13.02 -47.80
CA LYS A 143 15.41 13.46 -48.97
C LYS A 143 15.72 14.98 -49.01
N ASN A 144 15.67 15.68 -47.88
CA ASN A 144 16.02 17.11 -47.80
C ASN A 144 17.54 17.27 -47.66
N GLY A 145 18.16 17.84 -48.69
CA GLY A 145 19.60 18.04 -48.79
C GLY A 145 20.01 19.49 -48.55
N MET A 146 20.27 19.85 -47.29
CA MET A 146 21.26 20.88 -46.91
C MET A 146 21.54 20.70 -45.42
N PHE A 147 22.66 20.04 -45.06
CA PHE A 147 23.00 19.78 -43.65
C PHE A 147 24.48 20.07 -43.40
N ASN A 148 24.81 21.35 -43.42
CA ASN A 148 26.13 21.85 -43.07
C ASN A 148 26.33 21.82 -41.54
N ALA A 149 27.55 22.10 -41.09
CA ALA A 149 27.88 22.06 -39.67
C ALA A 149 27.25 23.23 -38.87
N TYR A 150 26.69 24.22 -39.56
CA TYR A 150 25.97 25.37 -39.00
C TYR A 150 24.44 25.16 -38.97
N THR A 151 23.95 23.97 -39.32
CA THR A 151 22.52 23.66 -39.27
C THR A 151 22.10 23.25 -37.85
N PRO A 152 20.96 23.77 -37.32
CA PRO A 152 20.42 23.35 -36.03
C PRO A 152 20.41 21.82 -35.88
N GLY A 153 20.94 21.33 -34.76
CA GLY A 153 21.14 19.91 -34.48
C GLY A 153 22.59 19.43 -34.65
N LYS A 154 23.39 20.08 -35.49
CA LYS A 154 24.85 19.85 -35.62
C LYS A 154 25.71 20.95 -35.00
N ILE A 155 25.15 22.15 -34.85
CA ILE A 155 25.87 23.31 -34.28
C ILE A 155 26.47 22.95 -32.92
N VAL A 156 27.71 23.35 -32.70
CA VAL A 156 28.35 23.35 -31.38
C VAL A 156 28.51 24.81 -30.94
N PRO A 157 27.68 25.29 -29.99
CA PRO A 157 27.68 26.67 -29.55
C PRO A 157 28.93 27.03 -28.75
N ILE A 158 29.29 28.32 -28.77
CA ILE A 158 30.20 28.90 -27.79
C ILE A 158 29.39 29.42 -26.61
N VAL A 159 29.72 28.98 -25.41
CA VAL A 159 29.01 29.36 -24.17
C VAL A 159 29.79 30.42 -23.40
N SER A 160 29.08 31.44 -22.96
CA SER A 160 29.58 32.48 -22.06
C SER A 160 28.67 32.59 -20.83
N PHE A 161 29.25 32.78 -19.65
CA PHE A 161 28.51 32.92 -18.40
C PHE A 161 28.40 34.40 -18.01
N VAL A 162 27.19 34.89 -17.80
CA VAL A 162 26.92 36.26 -17.36
C VAL A 162 26.77 36.24 -15.84
N CYS A 163 27.67 36.92 -15.13
CA CYS A 163 27.74 36.92 -13.68
C CYS A 163 27.64 38.35 -13.14
N PRO A 164 26.87 38.59 -12.06
CA PRO A 164 26.86 39.88 -11.38
C PRO A 164 28.21 40.14 -10.71
N LEU A 165 28.71 41.38 -10.80
CA LEU A 165 29.80 41.81 -9.96
C LEU A 165 29.36 41.90 -8.48
N PRO A 166 30.26 41.61 -7.54
CA PRO A 166 30.11 41.99 -6.14
C PRO A 166 29.84 43.50 -5.98
N THR A 167 28.95 43.85 -5.04
CA THR A 167 28.50 45.23 -4.76
C THR A 167 29.63 46.20 -4.37
N GLU A 168 30.75 45.66 -3.90
CA GLU A 168 31.91 46.40 -3.40
C GLU A 168 32.82 46.96 -4.52
N ILE A 169 32.62 46.55 -5.78
CA ILE A 169 33.51 46.92 -6.89
C ILE A 169 32.96 48.14 -7.63
N ASN A 170 33.60 49.31 -7.42
CA ASN A 170 33.26 50.54 -8.14
C ASN A 170 33.94 50.60 -9.53
N MET A 171 33.18 50.39 -10.60
CA MET A 171 33.67 50.30 -11.99
C MET A 171 34.30 51.58 -12.58
N ARG A 172 34.12 52.75 -11.96
CA ARG A 172 34.60 54.03 -12.52
C ARG A 172 36.08 54.31 -12.26
N SER A 173 36.67 53.65 -11.28
CA SER A 173 38.08 53.80 -10.96
C SER A 173 38.94 52.85 -11.81
N ASN A 174 40.15 53.27 -12.18
CA ASN A 174 41.14 52.37 -12.78
C ASN A 174 41.42 51.15 -11.87
N LYS A 175 41.36 51.35 -10.54
CA LYS A 175 41.42 50.26 -9.56
C LYS A 175 40.23 49.31 -9.73
N GLY A 176 39.02 49.83 -9.90
CA GLY A 176 37.81 49.03 -10.12
C GLY A 176 37.84 48.20 -11.40
N ARG A 177 38.36 48.75 -12.51
CA ARG A 177 38.56 47.99 -13.76
C ARG A 177 39.52 46.82 -13.56
N SER A 178 40.63 47.04 -12.85
CA SER A 178 41.58 45.97 -12.53
C SER A 178 40.96 44.88 -11.64
N THR A 179 40.13 45.27 -10.67
CA THR A 179 39.41 44.34 -9.80
C THR A 179 38.35 43.53 -10.55
N MET A 180 37.64 44.15 -11.50
CA MET A 180 36.71 43.44 -12.39
C MET A 180 37.46 42.40 -13.24
N MET A 181 38.59 42.76 -13.84
CA MET A 181 39.38 41.80 -14.62
C MET A 181 39.90 40.63 -13.76
N ALA A 182 40.33 40.92 -12.54
CA ALA A 182 40.70 39.87 -11.57
C ALA A 182 39.51 38.97 -11.23
N PHE A 183 38.31 39.54 -11.04
CA PHE A 183 37.08 38.77 -10.82
C PHE A 183 36.73 37.89 -12.02
N CYS A 184 36.77 38.41 -13.25
CA CYS A 184 36.55 37.64 -14.47
C CYS A 184 37.53 36.46 -14.55
N LYS A 185 38.82 36.70 -14.30
CA LYS A 185 39.86 35.66 -14.33
C LYS A 185 39.66 34.60 -13.23
N ALA A 186 39.27 35.02 -12.04
CA ALA A 186 38.94 34.10 -10.94
C ALA A 186 37.73 33.23 -11.29
N MET A 187 36.67 33.81 -11.83
CA MET A 187 35.48 33.07 -12.28
C MET A 187 35.79 32.14 -13.45
N GLU A 188 36.57 32.59 -14.42
CA GLU A 188 37.04 31.75 -15.54
C GLU A 188 37.80 30.53 -15.02
N THR A 189 38.73 30.72 -14.07
CA THR A 189 39.49 29.64 -13.44
C THR A 189 38.56 28.65 -12.74
N ARG A 190 37.52 29.13 -12.04
CA ARG A 190 36.50 28.28 -11.40
C ARG A 190 35.67 27.49 -12.41
N ILE A 191 35.26 28.11 -13.52
CA ILE A 191 34.53 27.45 -14.61
C ILE A 191 35.39 26.36 -15.23
N GLN A 192 36.65 26.68 -15.56
CA GLN A 192 37.60 25.74 -16.14
C GLN A 192 37.87 24.56 -15.19
N ALA A 193 38.04 24.82 -13.88
CA ALA A 193 38.20 23.78 -12.87
C ALA A 193 36.95 22.89 -12.75
N THR A 194 35.75 23.48 -12.86
CA THR A 194 34.47 22.74 -12.80
C THR A 194 34.25 21.88 -14.04
N ILE A 195 34.71 22.32 -15.20
CA ILE A 195 34.53 21.64 -16.49
C ILE A 195 35.65 20.63 -16.77
N LYS A 196 36.82 20.75 -16.13
CA LYS A 196 37.95 19.81 -16.27
C LYS A 196 37.58 18.32 -16.11
N PRO A 197 36.65 17.91 -15.22
CA PRO A 197 36.20 16.51 -15.11
C PRO A 197 35.29 16.04 -16.25
N LEU A 198 34.86 16.92 -17.15
CA LEU A 198 34.13 16.56 -18.36
C LEU A 198 35.13 16.05 -19.40
N ARG A 199 34.80 14.94 -20.05
CA ARG A 199 35.64 14.37 -21.12
C ARG A 199 35.71 15.37 -22.29
N SER A 200 36.81 15.36 -23.04
CA SER A 200 37.04 16.26 -24.19
C SER A 200 36.01 16.14 -25.32
N ASN A 201 35.17 15.11 -25.29
CA ASN A 201 34.05 14.90 -26.18
C ASN A 201 32.77 15.66 -25.76
N THR A 202 32.67 16.15 -24.51
CA THR A 202 31.53 16.92 -23.99
C THR A 202 31.76 18.41 -24.20
N THR A 203 32.95 18.91 -23.87
CA THR A 203 33.29 20.34 -23.90
C THR A 203 34.74 20.56 -24.32
N SER A 204 35.06 21.75 -24.85
CA SER A 204 36.43 22.16 -25.14
C SER A 204 36.65 23.64 -24.91
N ILE A 205 37.90 24.05 -24.70
CA ILE A 205 38.30 25.46 -24.62
C ILE A 205 39.08 25.77 -25.90
N VAL A 206 38.50 26.60 -26.77
CA VAL A 206 39.07 26.97 -28.07
C VAL A 206 38.62 28.40 -28.38
N ARG A 207 39.51 29.23 -28.91
CA ARG A 207 39.15 30.59 -29.33
C ARG A 207 38.05 30.53 -30.39
N ALA A 208 37.10 31.47 -30.37
CA ALA A 208 35.98 31.47 -31.31
C ALA A 208 36.45 31.37 -32.78
N LYS A 209 37.50 32.12 -33.13
CA LYS A 209 38.10 32.12 -34.47
C LYS A 209 38.54 30.72 -34.91
N ASP A 210 39.25 30.02 -34.03
CA ASP A 210 39.82 28.70 -34.31
C ASP A 210 38.75 27.61 -34.31
N HIS A 211 37.72 27.75 -33.46
CA HIS A 211 36.58 26.84 -33.44
C HIS A 211 35.85 26.83 -34.79
N LEU A 212 35.49 28.01 -35.31
CA LEU A 212 34.77 28.13 -36.58
C LEU A 212 35.57 27.61 -37.78
N ASN A 213 36.90 27.78 -37.77
CA ASN A 213 37.77 27.18 -38.78
C ASN A 213 37.83 25.64 -38.72
N GLN A 214 37.64 25.05 -37.54
CA GLN A 214 37.73 23.60 -37.31
C GLN A 214 36.39 22.87 -37.46
N ILE A 215 35.27 23.59 -37.54
CA ILE A 215 33.91 23.05 -37.57
C ILE A 215 33.70 22.09 -38.77
N ASN A 216 34.25 22.39 -39.94
CA ASN A 216 34.04 21.58 -41.15
C ASN A 216 35.04 20.41 -41.30
N THR A 217 36.13 20.39 -40.54
CA THR A 217 37.24 19.43 -40.73
C THR A 217 37.27 18.31 -39.68
N THR A 218 36.44 18.38 -38.65
CA THR A 218 36.56 17.46 -37.51
C THR A 218 35.19 16.93 -37.06
N GLY A 219 35.08 15.61 -36.81
CA GLY A 219 33.88 14.93 -36.27
C GLY A 219 33.52 15.30 -34.83
N LYS A 220 33.66 16.59 -34.48
CA LYS A 220 33.48 17.19 -33.15
C LYS A 220 32.04 17.66 -32.90
N ASP A 221 31.11 17.43 -33.82
CA ASP A 221 29.66 17.74 -33.72
C ASP A 221 28.99 17.14 -32.47
N ARG A 222 29.64 16.12 -31.86
CA ARG A 222 29.17 15.48 -30.62
C ARG A 222 29.35 16.34 -29.37
N ARG A 223 30.15 17.40 -29.42
CA ARG A 223 30.38 18.29 -28.28
C ARG A 223 29.10 19.05 -27.93
N LEU A 224 28.84 19.20 -26.63
CA LEU A 224 27.72 20.00 -26.15
C LEU A 224 27.98 21.50 -26.40
N PHE A 225 29.15 22.00 -26.00
CA PHE A 225 29.56 23.40 -26.22
C PHE A 225 31.08 23.60 -26.19
N VAL A 226 31.52 24.79 -26.62
CA VAL A 226 32.91 25.28 -26.55
C VAL A 226 32.97 26.54 -25.68
N LEU A 227 34.09 26.75 -25.00
CA LEU A 227 34.37 27.98 -24.27
C LEU A 227 35.46 28.78 -24.99
N ASP A 228 35.21 30.06 -25.21
CA ASP A 228 36.25 30.98 -25.67
C ASP A 228 37.03 31.51 -24.46
N PRO A 229 38.36 31.25 -24.35
CA PRO A 229 39.16 31.75 -23.23
C PRO A 229 39.14 33.28 -23.12
N ASN A 230 38.88 34.02 -24.21
CA ASN A 230 38.82 35.47 -24.19
C ASN A 230 37.45 36.03 -23.76
N HIS A 231 36.40 35.19 -23.79
CA HIS A 231 35.02 35.62 -23.54
C HIS A 231 34.21 34.56 -22.76
N THR A 232 34.84 33.87 -21.79
CA THR A 232 34.16 32.84 -20.98
C THR A 232 33.20 33.46 -19.96
N VAL A 233 33.57 34.61 -19.38
CA VAL A 233 32.79 35.30 -18.33
C VAL A 233 32.50 36.72 -18.75
N VAL A 234 31.23 37.10 -18.67
CA VAL A 234 30.75 38.48 -18.81
C VAL A 234 30.35 38.98 -17.44
N ALA A 235 31.15 39.87 -16.87
CA ALA A 235 30.85 40.49 -15.59
C ALA A 235 29.98 41.72 -15.83
N VAL A 236 28.75 41.69 -15.33
CA VAL A 236 27.78 42.80 -15.44
C VAL A 236 27.46 43.36 -14.06
N SER A 237 27.06 44.63 -13.99
CA SER A 237 26.61 45.23 -12.72
C SER A 237 25.47 44.41 -12.09
N ARG A 238 25.44 44.29 -10.75
CA ARG A 238 24.36 43.57 -10.04
C ARG A 238 22.98 44.14 -10.37
N LYS A 239 22.87 45.46 -10.58
CA LYS A 239 21.61 46.10 -11.02
C LYS A 239 21.13 45.62 -12.41
N VAL A 240 22.04 45.16 -13.26
CA VAL A 240 21.77 44.61 -14.61
C VAL A 240 21.49 43.11 -14.55
N ALA A 241 22.17 42.38 -13.65
CA ALA A 241 22.03 40.93 -13.47
C ALA A 241 20.98 40.48 -12.44
N CYS A 242 20.43 41.38 -11.62
CA CYS A 242 19.45 41.05 -10.57
C CYS A 242 18.16 41.86 -10.73
N CYS A 243 17.09 41.41 -10.08
CA CYS A 243 15.79 42.07 -10.05
C CYS A 243 15.79 43.42 -9.31
N ASP A 244 16.89 43.78 -8.63
CA ASP A 244 17.10 44.90 -7.69
C ASP A 244 16.94 46.31 -8.28
N LEU A 245 16.16 46.48 -9.34
CA LEU A 245 15.64 47.77 -9.75
C LEU A 245 14.46 48.14 -8.84
N ASN A 246 14.74 48.33 -7.55
CA ASN A 246 13.77 48.94 -6.65
C ASN A 246 13.57 50.39 -7.08
N LEU A 247 12.44 50.66 -7.73
CA LEU A 247 12.06 52.00 -8.15
C LEU A 247 12.12 52.99 -6.97
N LEU A 248 11.81 52.51 -5.75
CA LEU A 248 11.87 53.31 -4.52
C LEU A 248 13.30 53.66 -4.13
N GLU A 249 14.27 52.75 -4.22
CA GLU A 249 15.68 53.10 -3.96
C GLU A 249 16.22 54.07 -5.01
N ARG A 250 15.78 53.95 -6.26
CA ARG A 250 16.13 54.90 -7.32
C ARG A 250 15.53 56.27 -7.09
N MET A 251 14.26 56.32 -6.67
CA MET A 251 13.60 57.55 -6.27
C MET A 251 14.30 58.16 -5.06
N ALA A 252 14.64 57.37 -4.04
CA ALA A 252 15.38 57.81 -2.87
C ALA A 252 16.76 58.38 -3.23
N PHE A 253 17.53 57.72 -4.10
CA PHE A 253 18.84 58.21 -4.56
C PHE A 253 18.74 59.52 -5.37
N VAL A 254 17.69 59.66 -6.18
CA VAL A 254 17.43 60.92 -6.91
C VAL A 254 17.05 62.03 -5.93
N ILE A 255 16.21 61.72 -4.93
CA ILE A 255 15.78 62.65 -3.88
C ILE A 255 16.99 63.09 -3.02
N ASP A 256 17.87 62.17 -2.61
CA ASP A 256 19.10 62.47 -1.84
C ASP A 256 20.07 63.36 -2.63
N ARG A 257 20.05 63.31 -3.97
CA ARG A 257 20.84 64.19 -4.84
C ARG A 257 20.22 65.58 -5.04
N VAL A 258 18.95 65.75 -4.71
CA VAL A 258 18.29 67.06 -4.65
C VAL A 258 18.68 67.69 -3.30
N ASP A 259 19.83 68.32 -3.25
CA ASP A 259 20.21 69.16 -2.11
C ASP A 259 19.23 70.35 -2.03
N ILE A 260 18.28 70.30 -1.10
CA ILE A 260 17.26 71.35 -0.89
C ILE A 260 17.90 72.65 -0.34
N GLY A 261 19.16 72.59 0.14
CA GLY A 261 19.83 73.69 0.86
C GLY A 261 20.73 74.62 0.03
N ASN A 262 21.16 74.25 -1.18
CA ASN A 262 22.07 75.08 -1.98
C ASN A 262 21.52 75.29 -3.39
N GLY A 263 21.02 76.49 -3.66
CA GLY A 263 20.27 76.91 -4.85
C GLY A 263 21.03 76.92 -6.20
N THR A 264 21.91 75.94 -6.46
CA THR A 264 22.52 75.71 -7.78
C THR A 264 22.53 74.22 -8.15
N THR A 265 21.42 73.50 -7.94
CA THR A 265 21.24 72.17 -8.52
C THR A 265 21.06 72.32 -10.03
N LYS A 266 22.09 72.02 -10.83
CA LYS A 266 22.01 72.04 -12.29
C LYS A 266 20.95 71.03 -12.74
N GLN A 267 19.76 71.49 -13.16
CA GLN A 267 18.68 70.64 -13.69
C GLN A 267 19.16 69.60 -14.73
N LYS A 268 20.19 69.92 -15.52
CA LYS A 268 20.82 68.99 -16.47
C LYS A 268 21.42 67.73 -15.82
N GLN A 269 21.82 67.76 -14.55
CA GLN A 269 22.36 66.61 -13.80
C GLN A 269 21.25 65.76 -13.16
N LEU A 270 20.09 66.35 -12.87
CA LEU A 270 18.90 65.66 -12.33
C LEU A 270 18.21 64.79 -13.38
N PHE A 271 18.19 65.26 -14.63
CA PHE A 271 17.69 64.51 -15.80
C PHE A 271 18.79 63.82 -16.59
N GLN A 272 20.02 63.83 -16.09
CA GLN A 272 21.08 63.01 -16.66
C GLN A 272 20.66 61.56 -16.46
N LEU A 273 20.64 60.77 -17.54
CA LEU A 273 20.39 59.32 -17.45
C LEU A 273 21.20 58.78 -16.28
N LEU A 274 20.51 58.16 -15.31
CA LEU A 274 21.14 57.64 -14.12
C LEU A 274 22.35 56.82 -14.56
N ASP A 275 23.48 57.21 -14.00
CA ASP A 275 24.85 56.93 -14.43
C ASP A 275 25.24 55.48 -14.01
N ASP A 276 24.24 54.60 -14.01
CA ASP A 276 24.12 53.24 -13.49
C ASP A 276 24.42 52.17 -14.56
N GLU A 277 24.78 52.61 -15.77
CA GLU A 277 24.96 51.76 -16.93
C GLU A 277 26.22 50.89 -16.78
N ASP A 278 26.07 49.59 -17.05
CA ASP A 278 27.23 48.74 -17.31
C ASP A 278 27.95 49.28 -18.55
N THR A 279 29.00 50.08 -18.32
CA THR A 279 29.78 50.76 -19.35
C THR A 279 30.84 49.85 -19.97
N ILE A 280 31.03 48.65 -19.43
CA ILE A 280 32.15 47.78 -19.80
C ILE A 280 31.67 46.39 -20.22
N GLY A 281 30.93 45.68 -19.37
CA GLY A 281 30.55 44.27 -19.58
C GLY A 281 29.65 44.06 -20.80
N VAL A 282 28.45 44.65 -20.79
CA VAL A 282 27.51 44.55 -21.92
C VAL A 282 28.06 45.19 -23.21
N PRO A 283 28.66 46.40 -23.20
CA PRO A 283 29.25 46.98 -24.41
C PRO A 283 30.36 46.10 -25.02
N HIS A 284 31.23 45.50 -24.19
CA HIS A 284 32.25 44.56 -24.66
C HIS A 284 31.61 43.30 -25.26
N THR A 285 30.50 42.82 -24.68
CA THR A 285 29.72 41.70 -25.22
C THR A 285 29.13 42.03 -26.59
N ILE A 286 28.54 43.22 -26.75
CA ILE A 286 28.01 43.69 -28.03
C ILE A 286 29.13 43.74 -29.07
N GLN A 287 30.29 44.30 -28.73
CA GLN A 287 31.45 44.34 -29.62
C GLN A 287 31.96 42.94 -30.00
N TYR A 288 31.98 42.01 -29.05
CA TYR A 288 32.36 40.62 -29.30
C TYR A 288 31.37 39.94 -30.26
N VAL A 289 30.07 40.13 -30.04
CA VAL A 289 29.00 39.59 -30.89
C VAL A 289 29.11 40.14 -32.31
N SER A 290 29.27 41.46 -32.49
CA SER A 290 29.44 42.06 -33.82
C SER A 290 30.64 41.47 -34.56
N LYS A 291 31.80 41.38 -33.91
CA LYS A 291 33.00 40.76 -34.50
C LYS A 291 32.79 39.28 -34.84
N PHE A 292 32.03 38.55 -34.02
CA PHE A 292 31.72 37.15 -34.27
C PHE A 292 30.81 36.98 -35.49
N ILE A 293 29.81 37.85 -35.65
CA ILE A 293 28.91 37.86 -36.81
C ILE A 293 29.70 38.17 -38.08
N ASP A 294 30.50 39.23 -38.09
CA ASP A 294 31.34 39.59 -39.24
C ASP A 294 32.21 38.42 -39.68
N PHE A 295 32.80 37.71 -38.72
CA PHE A 295 33.65 36.57 -38.99
C PHE A 295 32.89 35.33 -39.47
N MET A 296 31.69 35.08 -38.94
CA MET A 296 30.80 34.01 -39.42
C MET A 296 30.36 34.24 -40.86
N LEU A 297 30.00 35.48 -41.21
CA LEU A 297 29.63 35.85 -42.57
C LEU A 297 30.83 35.75 -43.53
N GLN A 298 32.04 36.10 -43.07
CA GLN A 298 33.27 35.96 -43.85
C GLN A 298 33.70 34.50 -44.09
N ILE A 299 33.56 33.62 -43.09
CA ILE A 299 33.94 32.20 -43.21
C ILE A 299 32.89 31.38 -43.94
N GLY A 300 31.62 31.69 -43.72
CA GLY A 300 30.53 30.91 -44.27
C GLY A 300 30.54 30.88 -45.80
N GLY A 301 30.93 31.97 -46.46
CA GLY A 301 30.50 32.18 -47.84
C GLY A 301 28.96 32.21 -47.93
N ASP A 302 28.42 32.50 -49.11
CA ASP A 302 26.97 32.72 -49.28
C ASP A 302 26.12 31.47 -48.97
N ASP A 303 26.70 30.25 -48.96
CA ASP A 303 25.95 28.98 -48.85
C ASP A 303 26.02 28.26 -47.49
N ASN A 304 26.92 28.62 -46.56
CA ASN A 304 27.06 27.86 -45.29
C ASN A 304 26.30 28.43 -44.09
N VAL A 305 26.00 29.72 -44.05
CA VAL A 305 25.12 30.28 -42.99
C VAL A 305 23.69 30.21 -43.49
N LEU A 306 22.82 29.58 -42.70
CA LEU A 306 21.43 29.40 -43.10
C LEU A 306 20.68 30.74 -43.13
N THR A 307 19.79 30.87 -44.12
CA THR A 307 18.79 31.94 -44.15
C THR A 307 17.83 31.81 -42.98
N MET A 308 17.22 32.93 -42.58
CA MET A 308 16.29 32.97 -41.44
C MET A 308 15.19 31.90 -41.54
N ASN A 309 14.57 31.78 -42.71
CA ASN A 309 13.51 30.80 -42.95
C ASN A 309 13.99 29.36 -42.82
N SER A 310 15.19 29.06 -43.34
CA SER A 310 15.79 27.73 -43.26
C SER A 310 16.17 27.38 -41.83
N TRP A 311 16.78 28.31 -41.10
CA TRP A 311 17.12 28.12 -39.69
C TRP A 311 15.87 27.91 -38.84
N LEU A 312 14.84 28.74 -39.02
CA LEU A 312 13.60 28.68 -38.25
C LEU A 312 12.87 27.34 -38.43
N ARG A 313 12.80 26.82 -39.67
CA ARG A 313 12.20 25.50 -39.94
C ARG A 313 12.91 24.38 -39.17
N HIS A 314 14.24 24.36 -39.16
CA HIS A 314 15.00 23.34 -38.42
C HIS A 314 14.84 23.51 -36.90
N ALA A 315 14.88 24.75 -36.40
CA ALA A 315 14.68 25.06 -34.99
C ALA A 315 13.28 24.62 -34.52
N GLN A 316 12.23 24.90 -35.29
CA GLN A 316 10.85 24.49 -34.99
C GLN A 316 10.69 22.96 -34.95
N LEU A 317 11.32 22.22 -35.87
CA LEU A 317 11.30 20.76 -35.84
C LEU A 317 11.94 20.20 -34.56
N ILE A 318 13.12 20.72 -34.18
CA ILE A 318 13.80 20.30 -32.96
C ILE A 318 12.96 20.66 -31.72
N ALA A 319 12.37 21.86 -31.69
CA ALA A 319 11.50 22.28 -30.61
C ALA A 319 10.29 21.34 -30.46
N ARG A 320 9.64 20.96 -31.57
CA ARG A 320 8.54 19.99 -31.56
C ARG A 320 8.97 18.65 -30.97
N TRP A 321 10.11 18.10 -31.40
CA TRP A 321 10.59 16.81 -30.89
C TRP A 321 10.97 16.82 -29.41
N LEU A 322 11.47 17.94 -28.88
CA LEU A 322 11.87 18.06 -27.48
C LEU A 322 10.69 18.38 -26.55
N PHE A 323 9.82 19.29 -26.94
CA PHE A 323 8.77 19.83 -26.07
C PHE A 323 7.42 19.14 -26.27
N VAL A 324 7.04 18.80 -27.51
CA VAL A 324 5.72 18.21 -27.82
C VAL A 324 5.82 16.68 -27.84
N ASP A 325 6.66 16.13 -28.72
CA ASP A 325 6.75 14.68 -28.92
C ASP A 325 7.60 13.99 -27.83
N ASN A 326 8.42 14.77 -27.10
CA ASN A 326 9.32 14.34 -26.02
C ASN A 326 10.16 13.08 -26.35
N VAL A 327 10.73 13.02 -27.55
CA VAL A 327 11.40 11.82 -28.08
C VAL A 327 12.62 11.38 -27.25
N ILE A 328 13.26 12.31 -26.54
CA ILE A 328 14.53 12.07 -25.82
C ILE A 328 14.34 11.82 -24.34
N PHE A 329 13.46 12.58 -23.68
CA PHE A 329 13.24 12.50 -22.23
C PHE A 329 11.86 11.94 -21.89
N ALA A 330 11.39 10.98 -22.70
CA ALA A 330 10.16 10.25 -22.40
C ALA A 330 10.30 9.52 -21.06
N PRO A 331 9.29 9.57 -20.17
CA PRO A 331 9.30 8.75 -18.98
C PRO A 331 9.23 7.26 -19.37
N PRO A 332 9.82 6.36 -18.58
CA PRO A 332 9.70 4.93 -18.85
C PRO A 332 8.23 4.53 -18.80
N THR A 333 7.73 3.92 -19.88
CA THR A 333 6.36 3.38 -19.90
C THR A 333 6.28 2.21 -18.91
N GLU A 334 5.27 2.19 -18.05
CA GLU A 334 5.06 1.22 -16.97
C GLU A 334 4.91 -0.25 -17.43
N LEU A 335 5.00 -0.52 -18.73
CA LEU A 335 4.79 -1.85 -19.32
C LEU A 335 5.98 -2.81 -19.23
N MET A 336 7.09 -2.45 -18.55
CA MET A 336 8.16 -3.40 -18.24
C MET A 336 8.01 -3.88 -16.80
N SER A 337 7.11 -4.86 -16.67
CA SER A 337 6.74 -5.61 -15.47
C SER A 337 7.80 -6.61 -14.99
N ASP A 338 9.04 -6.55 -15.47
CA ASP A 338 10.10 -7.46 -15.03
C ASP A 338 11.03 -6.75 -14.06
N ILE A 339 10.66 -6.80 -12.77
CA ILE A 339 11.50 -6.37 -11.64
C ILE A 339 12.87 -7.08 -11.68
N ASP A 340 12.93 -8.29 -12.24
CA ASP A 340 14.13 -9.12 -12.32
C ASP A 340 15.11 -8.73 -13.45
N ALA A 341 14.73 -7.86 -14.39
CA ALA A 341 15.57 -7.49 -15.54
C ALA A 341 16.32 -6.15 -15.39
N ARG A 342 16.02 -5.37 -14.35
CA ARG A 342 16.55 -3.99 -14.20
C ARG A 342 18.03 -3.87 -13.89
N ASP A 343 18.67 -4.91 -13.34
CA ASP A 343 20.09 -4.86 -12.96
C ASP A 343 21.05 -4.69 -14.15
N SER A 344 20.57 -4.80 -15.39
CA SER A 344 21.40 -4.75 -16.61
C SER A 344 20.99 -3.69 -17.64
N THR A 345 19.86 -3.01 -17.47
CA THR A 345 19.41 -1.97 -18.42
C THR A 345 19.97 -0.59 -18.05
N PRO A 346 20.59 0.15 -18.98
CA PRO A 346 21.06 1.51 -18.69
C PRO A 346 19.86 2.42 -18.40
N LEU A 347 20.00 3.29 -17.39
CA LEU A 347 18.98 4.27 -17.02
C LEU A 347 18.61 5.15 -18.22
N THR A 348 17.33 5.47 -18.34
CA THR A 348 16.85 6.45 -19.31
C THR A 348 17.38 7.85 -18.99
N PHE A 349 17.33 8.78 -19.95
CA PHE A 349 17.72 10.17 -19.69
C PHE A 349 16.82 10.85 -18.66
N PHE A 350 15.55 10.45 -18.57
CA PHE A 350 14.63 10.92 -17.55
C PHE A 350 15.06 10.44 -16.15
N GLU A 351 15.28 9.14 -15.98
CA GLU A 351 15.76 8.56 -14.70
C GLU A 351 17.14 9.10 -14.29
N SER A 352 18.01 9.37 -15.26
CA SER A 352 19.32 10.00 -15.00
C SER A 352 19.21 11.43 -14.47
N LEU A 353 18.12 12.15 -14.81
CA LEU A 353 17.82 13.47 -14.27
C LEU A 353 17.11 13.36 -12.91
N ASP A 354 16.14 12.45 -12.79
CA ASP A 354 15.38 12.19 -11.56
C ASP A 354 16.12 11.20 -10.64
N ILE A 355 17.26 11.63 -10.10
CA ILE A 355 18.09 10.78 -9.23
C ILE A 355 17.31 10.37 -7.98
N VAL A 356 16.52 11.29 -7.40
CA VAL A 356 15.79 11.05 -6.15
C VAL A 356 14.64 10.07 -6.37
N GLY A 357 13.82 10.29 -7.41
CA GLY A 357 12.71 9.38 -7.73
C GLY A 357 13.20 8.00 -8.17
N THR A 358 14.27 7.94 -8.97
CA THR A 358 14.88 6.67 -9.40
C THR A 358 15.42 5.89 -8.20
N PHE A 359 16.16 6.55 -7.30
CA PHE A 359 16.67 5.91 -6.09
C PHE A 359 15.54 5.42 -5.18
N ALA A 360 14.51 6.24 -4.97
CA ALA A 360 13.33 5.88 -4.19
C ALA A 360 12.63 4.63 -4.76
N LYS A 361 12.50 4.56 -6.08
CA LYS A 361 11.91 3.42 -6.81
C LYS A 361 12.75 2.16 -6.68
N ASP A 362 14.07 2.27 -6.85
CA ASP A 362 14.99 1.13 -6.76
C ASP A 362 15.07 0.56 -5.35
N MET A 363 15.00 1.41 -4.32
CA MET A 363 14.86 0.94 -2.93
C MET A 363 13.59 0.12 -2.73
N CYS A 364 12.44 0.65 -3.17
CA CYS A 364 11.17 -0.07 -3.08
C CYS A 364 11.20 -1.39 -3.87
N ALA A 365 11.72 -1.37 -5.09
CA ALA A 365 11.80 -2.53 -5.97
C ALA A 365 12.70 -3.63 -5.39
N ARG A 366 13.82 -3.26 -4.76
CA ARG A 366 14.71 -4.23 -4.11
C ARG A 366 14.11 -4.84 -2.85
N GLU A 367 13.39 -4.07 -2.05
CA GLU A 367 12.76 -4.54 -0.80
C GLU A 367 11.43 -5.26 -1.01
N PHE A 368 10.82 -5.14 -2.20
CA PHE A 368 9.56 -5.79 -2.54
C PHE A 368 9.63 -7.33 -2.54
N PRO A 369 10.55 -8.01 -3.27
CA PRO A 369 10.65 -9.48 -3.23
C PRO A 369 10.95 -10.04 -1.82
N PRO A 370 11.87 -9.45 -1.02
CA PRO A 370 12.06 -9.82 0.38
C PRO A 370 10.80 -9.70 1.24
N ALA A 371 9.98 -8.66 1.03
CA ALA A 371 8.72 -8.50 1.75
C ALA A 371 7.73 -9.64 1.44
N ILE A 372 7.56 -9.99 0.16
CA ILE A 372 6.72 -11.14 -0.24
C ILE A 372 7.28 -12.45 0.30
N LYS A 373 8.60 -12.65 0.25
CA LYS A 373 9.26 -13.84 0.82
C LYS A 373 9.05 -13.94 2.34
N ARG A 374 9.07 -12.83 3.07
CA ARG A 374 8.80 -12.79 4.51
C ARG A 374 7.37 -13.23 4.80
N TYR A 375 6.40 -12.71 4.05
CA TYR A 375 5.00 -13.14 4.13
C TYR A 375 4.85 -14.65 3.89
N LEU A 376 5.58 -15.22 2.92
CA LEU A 376 5.59 -16.65 2.62
C LEU A 376 6.33 -17.51 3.67
N SER A 377 7.37 -16.99 4.33
CA SER A 377 8.19 -17.76 5.27
C SER A 377 7.49 -18.11 6.59
N GLU A 378 6.48 -17.33 7.00
CA GLU A 378 5.75 -17.51 8.26
C GLU A 378 4.47 -18.38 8.10
N ARG A 379 4.49 -19.40 7.22
CA ARG A 379 3.32 -20.20 6.81
C ARG A 379 2.94 -21.32 7.79
N PRO A 380 1.82 -21.24 8.55
CA PRO A 380 0.99 -22.40 8.84
C PRO A 380 0.13 -22.69 7.62
N GLU A 381 -0.11 -23.97 7.34
CA GLU A 381 -0.66 -24.44 6.07
C GLU A 381 -2.06 -23.90 5.73
N ALA A 382 -2.77 -23.26 6.66
CA ALA A 382 -4.00 -22.51 6.43
C ALA A 382 -4.15 -21.36 7.46
N CYS A 383 -4.68 -20.20 7.07
CA CYS A 383 -4.81 -19.02 7.95
C CYS A 383 -6.19 -18.36 7.79
N THR A 384 -6.76 -17.88 8.90
CA THR A 384 -8.01 -17.10 8.97
C THR A 384 -7.84 -15.71 8.35
N SER A 385 -8.95 -15.03 8.05
CA SER A 385 -8.98 -13.66 7.55
C SER A 385 -8.33 -12.67 8.52
N SER A 386 -8.55 -12.85 9.82
CA SER A 386 -7.91 -12.05 10.87
C SER A 386 -6.38 -12.23 10.90
N GLY A 387 -5.91 -13.47 10.77
CA GLY A 387 -4.48 -13.77 10.72
C GLY A 387 -3.80 -13.26 9.46
N HIS A 388 -4.48 -13.31 8.30
CA HIS A 388 -4.00 -12.71 7.06
C HIS A 388 -3.80 -11.19 7.21
N LYS A 389 -4.81 -10.47 7.71
CA LYS A 389 -4.73 -9.01 7.90
C LYS A 389 -3.55 -8.60 8.79
N TYR A 390 -3.38 -9.28 9.93
CA TYR A 390 -2.27 -9.01 10.84
C TYR A 390 -0.90 -9.23 10.19
N ARG A 391 -0.75 -10.26 9.35
CA ARG A 391 0.51 -10.54 8.64
C ARG A 391 0.82 -9.54 7.55
N VAL A 392 -0.19 -9.12 6.80
CA VAL A 392 -0.04 -8.08 5.79
C VAL A 392 0.43 -6.79 6.47
N GLU A 393 -0.19 -6.40 7.58
CA GLU A 393 0.21 -5.23 8.36
C GLU A 393 1.66 -5.34 8.86
N LYS A 394 2.05 -6.47 9.46
CA LYS A 394 3.43 -6.71 9.90
C LYS A 394 4.44 -6.63 8.74
N THR A 395 4.09 -7.20 7.58
CA THR A 395 4.92 -7.17 6.38
C THR A 395 5.10 -5.74 5.86
N ILE A 396 4.02 -4.96 5.85
CA ILE A 396 4.03 -3.54 5.47
C ILE A 396 4.86 -2.70 6.44
N GLN A 397 4.74 -2.93 7.75
CA GLN A 397 5.53 -2.20 8.75
C GLN A 397 7.04 -2.43 8.57
N GLU A 398 7.45 -3.68 8.32
CA GLU A 398 8.86 -4.00 8.09
C GLU A 398 9.35 -3.44 6.73
N PHE A 399 8.51 -3.48 5.70
CA PHE A 399 8.82 -2.83 4.41
C PHE A 399 9.02 -1.32 4.57
N LYS A 400 8.12 -0.65 5.32
CA LYS A 400 8.25 0.78 5.64
C LYS A 400 9.54 1.09 6.40
N ARG A 401 9.96 0.20 7.30
CA ARG A 401 11.20 0.32 8.05
C ARG A 401 12.44 0.18 7.15
N SER A 402 12.45 -0.76 6.21
CA SER A 402 13.56 -0.95 5.28
C SER A 402 13.73 0.21 4.29
N VAL A 403 12.62 0.73 3.76
CA VAL A 403 12.63 1.73 2.68
C VAL A 403 12.63 3.18 3.21
N GLY A 404 12.15 3.39 4.43
CA GLY A 404 12.02 4.70 5.07
C GLY A 404 10.64 5.34 4.85
N TYR A 405 10.05 5.85 5.93
CA TYR A 405 8.68 6.41 5.95
C TYR A 405 8.47 7.64 5.05
N THR A 406 9.54 8.33 4.68
CA THR A 406 9.50 9.55 3.84
C THR A 406 9.65 9.26 2.35
N ASN A 407 9.71 7.99 1.94
CA ASN A 407 9.85 7.64 0.54
C ASN A 407 8.56 8.01 -0.23
N PRO A 408 8.64 8.79 -1.32
CA PRO A 408 7.46 9.26 -2.06
C PRO A 408 6.68 8.15 -2.77
N LEU A 409 7.32 7.00 -3.06
CA LEU A 409 6.73 5.88 -3.81
C LEU A 409 6.26 4.74 -2.90
N ILE A 410 6.24 4.96 -1.59
CA ILE A 410 5.95 3.91 -0.62
C ILE A 410 4.51 3.41 -0.71
N SER A 411 3.54 4.31 -0.96
CA SER A 411 2.12 3.97 -1.06
C SER A 411 1.84 3.02 -2.22
N GLU A 412 2.39 3.31 -3.40
CA GLU A 412 2.22 2.48 -4.60
C GLU A 412 2.73 1.05 -4.38
N PHE A 413 3.87 0.90 -3.71
CA PHE A 413 4.41 -0.43 -3.41
C PHE A 413 3.66 -1.15 -2.29
N ILE A 414 3.08 -0.43 -1.33
CA ILE A 414 2.19 -1.01 -0.32
C ILE A 414 0.97 -1.63 -0.99
N ASP A 415 0.31 -0.90 -1.90
CA ASP A 415 -0.86 -1.40 -2.63
C ASP A 415 -0.52 -2.67 -3.43
N ARG A 416 0.67 -2.70 -4.07
CA ARG A 416 1.18 -3.89 -4.76
C ARG A 416 1.46 -5.06 -3.82
N ILE A 417 2.01 -4.81 -2.62
CA ILE A 417 2.23 -5.84 -1.60
C ILE A 417 0.90 -6.41 -1.12
N GLU A 418 -0.09 -5.55 -0.82
CA GLU A 418 -1.42 -5.97 -0.40
C GLU A 418 -2.10 -6.85 -1.47
N ALA A 419 -2.06 -6.43 -2.73
CA ALA A 419 -2.60 -7.19 -3.85
C ALA A 419 -1.92 -8.57 -3.98
N SER A 420 -0.59 -8.61 -3.93
CA SER A 420 0.19 -9.85 -4.04
C SER A 420 -0.09 -10.80 -2.86
N CYS A 421 -0.10 -10.28 -1.64
CA CYS A 421 -0.40 -11.07 -0.43
C CYS A 421 -1.82 -11.62 -0.46
N LYS A 422 -2.79 -10.84 -0.96
CA LYS A 422 -4.19 -11.26 -1.12
C LYS A 422 -4.31 -12.37 -2.15
N GLU A 423 -3.63 -12.27 -3.29
CA GLU A 423 -3.60 -13.32 -4.31
C GLU A 423 -3.03 -14.64 -3.75
N ILE A 424 -1.90 -14.55 -3.03
CA ILE A 424 -1.28 -15.70 -2.37
C ILE A 424 -2.22 -16.33 -1.33
N TRP A 425 -2.93 -15.51 -0.54
CA TRP A 425 -3.88 -16.01 0.46
C TRP A 425 -5.11 -16.66 -0.19
N ILE A 426 -5.63 -16.06 -1.26
CA ILE A 426 -6.78 -16.58 -2.01
C ILE A 426 -6.46 -17.94 -2.64
N ASN A 427 -5.23 -18.11 -3.12
CA ASN A 427 -4.72 -19.35 -3.73
C ASN A 427 -4.26 -20.40 -2.71
N GLY A 428 -4.12 -20.02 -1.44
CA GLY A 428 -3.77 -20.93 -0.35
C GLY A 428 -4.99 -21.61 0.29
N ARG A 429 -4.75 -22.54 1.21
CA ARG A 429 -5.80 -23.15 2.04
C ARG A 429 -6.31 -22.13 3.06
N ARG A 430 -7.63 -21.93 3.16
CA ARG A 430 -8.26 -21.00 4.12
C ARG A 430 -8.88 -21.75 5.28
N LEU A 431 -8.79 -21.17 6.48
CA LEU A 431 -9.52 -21.62 7.67
C LEU A 431 -10.81 -20.81 7.84
N CYS A 432 -11.83 -21.42 8.42
CA CYS A 432 -13.05 -20.72 8.81
C CYS A 432 -12.76 -19.64 9.88
N ASP A 433 -13.42 -18.49 9.76
CA ASP A 433 -13.25 -17.35 10.67
C ASP A 433 -14.04 -17.47 11.98
N ASN A 434 -15.10 -18.30 12.02
CA ASN A 434 -16.06 -18.29 13.12
C ASN A 434 -15.71 -19.23 14.29
N ARG A 435 -15.07 -20.38 14.03
CA ARG A 435 -14.67 -21.37 15.05
C ARG A 435 -13.44 -22.15 14.58
N PRO A 436 -12.57 -22.65 15.48
CA PRO A 436 -11.43 -23.49 15.11
C PRO A 436 -11.92 -24.85 14.61
N CYS A 437 -12.30 -24.92 13.32
CA CYS A 437 -12.58 -26.16 12.62
C CYS A 437 -11.39 -26.54 11.72
N LEU A 438 -11.22 -27.84 11.48
CA LEU A 438 -10.16 -28.37 10.61
C LEU A 438 -10.55 -28.41 9.12
N SER A 439 -11.74 -27.91 8.77
CA SER A 439 -12.25 -27.93 7.41
C SER A 439 -11.47 -26.96 6.52
N LEU A 440 -10.91 -27.49 5.43
CA LEU A 440 -10.20 -26.74 4.40
C LEU A 440 -11.24 -26.20 3.41
N ILE A 441 -11.32 -24.87 3.29
CA ILE A 441 -12.19 -24.25 2.28
C ILE A 441 -11.40 -24.17 0.98
N GLU A 442 -11.77 -24.98 -0.01
CA GLU A 442 -11.30 -24.86 -1.40
C GLU A 442 -12.09 -23.78 -2.15
N LYS A 443 -11.55 -23.32 -3.29
CA LYS A 443 -11.92 -22.05 -3.96
C LYS A 443 -13.40 -21.88 -4.35
N ASP A 444 -14.16 -22.96 -4.46
CA ASP A 444 -15.47 -22.97 -5.15
C ASP A 444 -16.65 -23.49 -4.30
N GLU A 445 -16.46 -23.70 -2.99
CA GLU A 445 -17.53 -24.23 -2.14
C GLU A 445 -18.11 -23.15 -1.21
N ASP A 446 -19.43 -22.95 -1.29
CA ASP A 446 -20.20 -22.01 -0.48
C ASP A 446 -19.91 -22.20 1.01
N ILE A 447 -19.56 -21.10 1.69
CA ILE A 447 -19.19 -21.01 3.11
C ILE A 447 -20.22 -21.71 4.02
N GLU A 448 -21.48 -21.78 3.59
CA GLU A 448 -22.61 -22.35 4.34
C GLU A 448 -22.79 -23.88 4.20
N SER A 449 -22.18 -24.53 3.21
CA SER A 449 -22.38 -25.98 2.96
C SER A 449 -21.31 -26.90 3.59
N HIS A 450 -20.28 -26.32 4.22
CA HIS A 450 -19.14 -27.08 4.73
C HIS A 450 -19.43 -27.75 6.07
N LYS A 451 -19.24 -29.08 6.15
CA LYS A 451 -19.31 -29.80 7.43
C LYS A 451 -18.14 -29.41 8.32
N HIS A 452 -18.41 -28.67 9.39
CA HIS A 452 -17.41 -28.33 10.39
C HIS A 452 -17.05 -29.54 11.26
N LEU A 453 -15.75 -29.75 11.49
CA LEU A 453 -15.23 -30.81 12.37
C LEU A 453 -14.24 -30.20 13.37
N SER A 454 -14.41 -30.51 14.66
CA SER A 454 -13.46 -30.14 15.72
C SER A 454 -12.19 -30.99 15.70
N GLY A 455 -12.24 -32.18 15.08
CA GLY A 455 -11.18 -33.20 15.16
C GLY A 455 -11.09 -33.89 16.53
N VAL A 456 -11.98 -33.56 17.47
CA VAL A 456 -12.04 -34.16 18.80
C VAL A 456 -12.94 -35.41 18.75
N TYR A 457 -12.48 -36.47 19.40
CA TYR A 457 -13.23 -37.71 19.56
C TYR A 457 -13.48 -37.99 21.03
N ILE A 458 -14.71 -38.36 21.36
CA ILE A 458 -15.16 -38.70 22.70
C ILE A 458 -15.43 -40.20 22.82
N SER A 459 -15.26 -40.75 24.02
CA SER A 459 -15.65 -42.13 24.33
C SER A 459 -17.00 -42.10 25.01
N VAL A 460 -18.03 -42.64 24.37
CA VAL A 460 -19.41 -42.60 24.87
C VAL A 460 -20.12 -43.94 24.72
N ALA A 461 -21.16 -44.16 25.52
CA ALA A 461 -22.08 -45.26 25.36
C ALA A 461 -23.21 -44.89 24.39
N CYS A 462 -23.64 -45.89 23.62
CA CYS A 462 -24.76 -45.80 22.69
C CYS A 462 -26.09 -45.49 23.38
N GLN A 463 -27.14 -45.26 22.58
CA GLN A 463 -28.46 -44.85 23.05
C GLN A 463 -29.08 -45.80 24.11
N CYS A 464 -28.89 -47.12 23.98
CA CYS A 464 -29.35 -48.09 24.98
C CYS A 464 -28.38 -48.27 26.17
N GLY A 465 -27.15 -47.74 26.07
CA GLY A 465 -26.12 -47.82 27.11
C GLY A 465 -25.40 -49.18 27.22
N LEU A 466 -25.68 -50.14 26.33
CA LEU A 466 -25.03 -51.46 26.35
C LEU A 466 -23.59 -51.42 25.82
N SER A 467 -23.38 -50.78 24.67
CA SER A 467 -22.07 -50.73 24.01
C SER A 467 -21.45 -49.34 24.10
N ARG A 468 -20.12 -49.31 24.21
CA ARG A 468 -19.30 -48.08 24.16
C ARG A 468 -18.59 -48.00 22.83
N PHE A 469 -18.47 -46.79 22.29
CA PHE A 469 -17.77 -46.53 21.05
C PHE A 469 -17.13 -45.16 21.06
N ARG A 470 -16.22 -44.93 20.11
CA ARG A 470 -15.54 -43.65 19.94
C ARG A 470 -16.25 -42.87 18.85
N ALA A 471 -16.82 -41.72 19.21
CA ALA A 471 -17.59 -40.87 18.30
C ALA A 471 -16.86 -39.54 18.09
N PRO A 472 -16.98 -38.89 16.91
CA PRO A 472 -16.61 -37.48 16.79
C PRO A 472 -17.50 -36.64 17.72
N ASP A 473 -16.95 -35.58 18.28
CA ASP A 473 -17.74 -34.61 19.03
C ASP A 473 -18.76 -33.88 18.11
N ALA A 474 -19.95 -33.62 18.63
CA ALA A 474 -21.00 -32.92 17.90
C ALA A 474 -20.74 -31.39 17.95
N PHE A 475 -20.02 -30.90 16.94
CA PHE A 475 -19.57 -29.50 16.85
C PHE A 475 -20.71 -28.47 16.73
N SER A 476 -21.83 -28.88 16.13
CA SER A 476 -23.04 -28.07 15.94
C SER A 476 -24.32 -28.88 16.19
N ALA A 477 -25.44 -28.18 16.40
CA ALA A 477 -26.77 -28.78 16.49
C ALA A 477 -27.09 -29.70 15.31
N GLU A 478 -26.75 -29.28 14.10
CA GLU A 478 -26.96 -30.02 12.84
C GLU A 478 -26.09 -31.28 12.75
N SER A 479 -24.92 -31.28 13.39
CA SER A 479 -24.07 -32.47 13.48
C SER A 479 -24.56 -33.48 14.52
N ASN A 480 -25.41 -33.08 15.48
CA ASN A 480 -25.90 -33.92 16.57
C ASN A 480 -27.12 -34.78 16.17
N ASN A 481 -26.94 -35.68 15.20
CA ASN A 481 -28.02 -36.54 14.71
C ASN A 481 -28.19 -37.80 15.57
N GLU A 482 -29.43 -38.28 15.74
CA GLU A 482 -29.75 -39.48 16.54
C GLU A 482 -28.95 -40.73 16.07
N SER A 483 -28.77 -40.87 14.75
CA SER A 483 -28.03 -41.97 14.13
C SER A 483 -26.55 -42.02 14.54
N GLN A 484 -25.96 -40.89 14.96
CA GLN A 484 -24.57 -40.85 15.45
C GLN A 484 -24.40 -41.58 16.78
N TRP A 485 -25.48 -41.68 17.57
CA TRP A 485 -25.47 -42.25 18.92
C TRP A 485 -26.04 -43.68 18.97
N GLN A 486 -26.53 -44.19 17.84
CA GLN A 486 -27.08 -45.53 17.69
C GLN A 486 -26.01 -46.53 17.25
N MET A 487 -25.97 -47.68 17.93
CA MET A 487 -25.14 -48.83 17.58
C MET A 487 -26.04 -50.02 17.24
N SER A 488 -25.46 -51.12 16.73
CA SER A 488 -26.21 -52.34 16.39
C SER A 488 -27.06 -52.89 17.55
N CYS A 489 -26.60 -52.74 18.80
CA CYS A 489 -27.35 -53.12 19.99
C CYS A 489 -28.55 -52.21 20.30
N CYS A 490 -28.59 -50.98 19.79
CA CYS A 490 -29.76 -50.11 19.92
C CYS A 490 -30.90 -50.59 19.01
N LEU A 491 -30.55 -51.13 17.83
CA LEU A 491 -31.51 -51.62 16.84
C LEU A 491 -32.18 -52.94 17.24
N SER A 492 -31.63 -53.66 18.23
CA SER A 492 -32.22 -54.90 18.75
C SER A 492 -33.29 -54.67 19.83
N HIS A 493 -33.51 -53.43 20.25
CA HIS A 493 -34.49 -53.08 21.27
C HIS A 493 -35.74 -52.48 20.65
N ASP A 494 -36.89 -52.69 21.30
CA ASP A 494 -38.14 -52.09 20.86
C ASP A 494 -38.20 -50.62 21.28
N THR A 495 -38.32 -49.72 20.31
CA THR A 495 -38.51 -48.28 20.57
C THR A 495 -39.98 -48.01 20.89
N LEU A 496 -40.23 -47.53 22.11
CA LEU A 496 -41.57 -47.18 22.60
C LEU A 496 -42.03 -45.80 22.13
N SER A 497 -41.11 -44.83 22.06
CA SER A 497 -41.37 -43.46 21.57
C SER A 497 -40.07 -42.81 21.11
N SER A 498 -40.15 -41.95 20.09
CA SER A 498 -39.05 -41.06 19.68
C SER A 498 -39.59 -39.65 19.46
N ALA A 499 -38.95 -38.66 20.08
CA ALA A 499 -39.24 -37.25 19.91
C ALA A 499 -37.95 -36.44 20.01
N SER A 500 -37.68 -35.60 19.01
CA SER A 500 -36.65 -34.55 19.03
C SER A 500 -35.31 -34.95 19.69
N ASN A 501 -34.58 -35.90 19.08
CA ASN A 501 -33.29 -36.44 19.57
C ASN A 501 -33.35 -37.22 20.90
N THR A 502 -34.55 -37.60 21.36
CA THR A 502 -34.76 -38.49 22.50
C THR A 502 -35.49 -39.76 22.07
N SER A 503 -35.03 -40.90 22.58
CA SER A 503 -35.73 -42.15 22.42
C SER A 503 -36.01 -42.82 23.76
N LEU A 504 -37.16 -43.46 23.82
CA LEU A 504 -37.55 -44.35 24.90
C LEU A 504 -37.46 -45.78 24.41
N LEU A 505 -36.54 -46.54 24.99
CA LEU A 505 -36.18 -47.90 24.56
C LEU A 505 -36.63 -48.91 25.62
N TRP A 506 -37.25 -49.99 25.18
CA TRP A 506 -37.48 -51.19 25.99
C TRP A 506 -36.27 -52.11 25.89
N LEU A 507 -35.52 -52.23 26.99
CA LEU A 507 -34.29 -53.02 27.02
C LEU A 507 -34.55 -54.52 27.29
N GLY A 508 -35.70 -54.85 27.85
CA GLY A 508 -36.11 -56.21 28.18
C GLY A 508 -36.84 -56.30 29.52
N ASP A 509 -36.83 -57.49 30.12
CA ASP A 509 -37.48 -57.77 31.41
C ASP A 509 -36.77 -57.10 32.59
N CYS A 510 -37.47 -56.95 33.73
CA CYS A 510 -36.92 -56.34 34.94
C CYS A 510 -35.74 -57.12 35.54
N SER A 511 -35.59 -58.40 35.18
CA SER A 511 -34.49 -59.28 35.58
C SER A 511 -33.11 -58.82 35.09
N LEU A 512 -33.06 -57.91 34.11
CA LEU A 512 -31.81 -57.28 33.63
C LEU A 512 -31.12 -56.41 34.69
N TYR A 513 -31.87 -55.93 35.68
CA TYR A 513 -31.34 -55.12 36.77
C TYR A 513 -31.37 -55.89 38.09
N LYS A 514 -30.25 -55.88 38.81
CA LYS A 514 -30.15 -56.47 40.15
C LYS A 514 -29.87 -55.38 41.18
N PRO A 515 -30.67 -55.22 42.25
CA PRO A 515 -30.54 -54.10 43.19
C PRO A 515 -29.15 -53.91 43.81
N ASN A 516 -28.44 -55.01 44.12
CA ASN A 516 -27.13 -54.98 44.78
C ASN A 516 -25.93 -55.03 43.80
N GLU A 517 -26.15 -55.50 42.57
CA GLU A 517 -25.09 -55.65 41.55
C GLU A 517 -25.18 -54.56 40.47
N GLY A 518 -26.32 -53.87 40.36
CA GLY A 518 -26.58 -52.87 39.33
C GLY A 518 -26.68 -53.47 37.93
N PHE A 519 -26.32 -52.68 36.92
CA PHE A 519 -26.14 -53.14 35.53
C PHE A 519 -24.74 -53.71 35.24
N TYR A 520 -23.93 -53.95 36.28
CA TYR A 520 -22.48 -54.13 36.20
C TYR A 520 -22.00 -55.30 35.33
N THR A 521 -22.81 -56.36 35.17
CA THR A 521 -22.45 -57.51 34.33
C THR A 521 -22.81 -57.36 32.85
N LEU A 522 -23.58 -56.32 32.49
CA LEU A 522 -24.15 -56.12 31.16
C LEU A 522 -23.66 -54.83 30.50
N MET A 523 -23.36 -53.80 31.30
CA MET A 523 -22.95 -52.48 30.81
C MET A 523 -21.57 -52.11 31.33
N ASP A 524 -20.67 -51.74 30.43
CA ASP A 524 -19.32 -51.29 30.75
C ASP A 524 -19.25 -49.79 31.06
N GLY A 525 -18.20 -49.39 31.79
CA GLY A 525 -17.82 -47.98 32.00
C GLY A 525 -18.36 -47.35 33.29
N PHE A 526 -19.17 -48.08 34.06
CA PHE A 526 -19.63 -47.60 35.37
C PHE A 526 -18.50 -47.51 36.39
N ILE A 527 -18.41 -46.39 37.10
CA ILE A 527 -17.51 -46.22 38.24
C ILE A 527 -17.93 -47.21 39.33
N SER A 528 -16.95 -47.88 39.94
CA SER A 528 -17.20 -48.87 41.01
C SER A 528 -18.08 -48.27 42.11
N LYS A 529 -19.14 -48.99 42.49
CA LYS A 529 -20.16 -48.62 43.49
C LYS A 529 -21.19 -47.56 43.07
N PHE A 530 -21.15 -47.06 41.83
CA PHE A 530 -22.14 -46.10 41.30
C PHE A 530 -22.99 -46.67 40.15
N GLY A 531 -23.18 -47.99 40.11
CA GLY A 531 -23.92 -48.71 39.06
C GLY A 531 -25.36 -49.12 39.42
N CYS A 532 -25.83 -48.76 40.63
CA CYS A 532 -27.15 -49.14 41.12
C CYS A 532 -28.15 -47.97 41.01
N LEU A 533 -29.39 -48.32 40.65
CA LEU A 533 -30.55 -47.43 40.63
C LEU A 533 -31.12 -47.26 42.05
N SER A 534 -31.70 -46.09 42.31
CA SER A 534 -32.40 -45.80 43.56
C SER A 534 -33.77 -46.48 43.60
N PRO A 535 -34.14 -47.17 44.69
CA PRO A 535 -35.48 -47.70 44.85
C PRO A 535 -36.47 -46.57 45.17
N TRP A 536 -37.62 -46.60 44.50
CA TRP A 536 -38.72 -45.67 44.75
C TRP A 536 -39.86 -46.38 45.47
N TYR A 537 -40.18 -45.91 46.67
CA TYR A 537 -41.20 -46.51 47.55
C TYR A 537 -42.40 -45.56 47.73
N ARG A 538 -43.58 -46.15 47.98
CA ARG A 538 -44.82 -45.44 48.37
C ARG A 538 -45.44 -46.11 49.61
N GLU A 539 -46.20 -45.37 50.41
CA GLU A 539 -46.97 -45.94 51.51
C GLU A 539 -48.09 -46.88 50.99
N ALA A 540 -48.16 -48.11 51.51
CA ALA A 540 -49.19 -49.06 51.11
C ALA A 540 -50.59 -48.56 51.51
N SER A 541 -51.51 -48.46 50.55
CA SER A 541 -52.91 -48.08 50.81
C SER A 541 -53.66 -49.24 51.50
N GLY A 542 -53.61 -49.28 52.83
CA GLY A 542 -54.31 -50.30 53.64
C GLY A 542 -55.83 -50.11 53.63
N ILE A 543 -56.56 -50.97 52.91
CA ILE A 543 -58.00 -51.18 53.12
C ILE A 543 -58.18 -51.77 54.53
N GLY A 544 -58.81 -51.00 55.42
CA GLY A 544 -58.81 -51.28 56.85
C GLY A 544 -59.64 -52.48 57.27
N THR A 545 -59.05 -53.37 58.06
CA THR A 545 -59.76 -54.18 59.06
C THR A 545 -58.95 -54.32 60.35
N LYS A 546 -59.43 -53.62 61.39
CA LYS A 546 -59.28 -53.79 62.86
C LYS A 546 -58.01 -54.46 63.44
N ARG A 547 -57.18 -53.58 64.04
CA ARG A 547 -56.42 -53.68 65.31
C ARG A 547 -56.01 -55.08 65.81
N MET A 548 -54.72 -55.37 65.70
CA MET A 548 -53.92 -55.99 66.77
C MET A 548 -52.55 -55.30 66.90
N LYS A 549 -52.13 -55.06 68.14
CA LYS A 549 -50.83 -54.44 68.50
C LYS A 549 -49.67 -55.32 68.03
N LYS A 550 -48.82 -54.80 67.14
CA LYS A 550 -47.44 -55.27 66.90
C LYS A 550 -46.49 -54.07 66.72
N ASN A 551 -45.22 -54.31 67.03
CA ASN A 551 -44.07 -53.41 67.19
C ASN A 551 -44.00 -52.16 66.28
N PRO A 552 -43.52 -51.01 66.78
CA PRO A 552 -43.24 -49.83 65.97
C PRO A 552 -41.84 -49.97 65.34
N LYS A 553 -41.73 -50.64 64.19
CA LYS A 553 -40.55 -50.61 63.28
C LYS A 553 -40.80 -51.47 62.02
N ALA A 554 -41.76 -51.06 61.19
CA ALA A 554 -41.87 -51.42 59.77
C ALA A 554 -42.98 -50.55 59.18
N HIS A 555 -42.62 -49.49 58.44
CA HIS A 555 -43.56 -48.90 57.48
C HIS A 555 -43.66 -49.92 56.32
N ASP A 556 -44.86 -50.44 56.05
CA ASP A 556 -45.13 -51.25 54.86
C ASP A 556 -45.11 -50.32 53.64
N ASN A 557 -43.92 -50.15 53.06
CA ASN A 557 -43.71 -49.35 51.87
C ASN A 557 -43.72 -50.28 50.65
N GLU A 558 -44.61 -50.02 49.69
CA GLU A 558 -44.69 -50.72 48.42
C GLU A 558 -43.62 -50.16 47.47
N LEU A 559 -42.82 -51.04 46.85
CA LEU A 559 -41.84 -50.65 45.85
C LEU A 559 -42.56 -50.33 44.53
N VAL A 560 -42.44 -49.09 44.08
CA VAL A 560 -43.05 -48.63 42.84
C VAL A 560 -42.15 -48.92 41.64
N ALA A 561 -40.89 -48.50 41.65
CA ALA A 561 -39.91 -48.79 40.59
C ALA A 561 -38.47 -48.60 41.09
N PHE A 562 -37.48 -49.06 40.33
CA PHE A 562 -36.11 -48.55 40.46
C PHE A 562 -35.84 -47.50 39.41
N ALA A 563 -35.15 -46.44 39.80
CA ALA A 563 -34.97 -45.22 39.02
C ALA A 563 -33.53 -44.73 39.11
N GLY A 564 -32.95 -44.27 38.01
CA GLY A 564 -31.62 -43.67 38.05
C GLY A 564 -31.30 -42.79 36.86
N MET A 565 -30.54 -41.74 37.16
CA MET A 565 -30.07 -40.72 36.22
C MET A 565 -28.60 -40.98 35.93
N GLU A 566 -28.30 -41.42 34.71
CA GLU A 566 -26.96 -41.79 34.28
C GLU A 566 -26.18 -40.59 33.76
N TYR A 567 -25.08 -40.27 34.42
CA TYR A 567 -24.13 -39.26 33.99
C TYR A 567 -22.94 -39.89 33.30
N GLU A 568 -22.53 -39.32 32.16
CA GLU A 568 -21.41 -39.78 31.36
C GLU A 568 -20.51 -38.61 30.96
N CYS A 569 -19.19 -38.77 31.12
CA CYS A 569 -18.21 -37.77 30.67
C CYS A 569 -17.58 -38.13 29.31
N CYS A 570 -16.86 -37.19 28.70
CA CYS A 570 -16.16 -37.36 27.41
C CYS A 570 -15.11 -38.48 27.40
N MET A 571 -14.63 -38.90 28.57
CA MET A 571 -13.70 -40.03 28.76
C MET A 571 -14.44 -41.38 28.90
N GLY A 572 -15.78 -41.36 28.94
CA GLY A 572 -16.64 -42.53 29.03
C GLY A 572 -16.77 -43.13 30.43
N HIS A 573 -16.49 -42.35 31.49
CA HIS A 573 -16.85 -42.74 32.85
C HIS A 573 -18.34 -42.51 33.07
N ARG A 574 -19.03 -43.52 33.59
CA ARG A 574 -20.48 -43.52 33.80
C ARG A 574 -20.80 -43.68 35.28
N PHE A 575 -21.82 -43.01 35.78
CA PHE A 575 -22.26 -43.17 37.16
C PHE A 575 -23.70 -42.72 37.35
N PHE A 576 -24.39 -43.33 38.31
CA PHE A 576 -25.68 -42.88 38.81
C PHE A 576 -25.48 -42.03 40.07
N PHE A 577 -26.27 -40.97 40.22
CA PHE A 577 -26.47 -40.36 41.53
C PHE A 577 -27.50 -41.17 42.32
N SER A 578 -27.11 -41.65 43.50
CA SER A 578 -28.03 -42.19 44.49
C SER A 578 -28.77 -41.02 45.14
N THR A 579 -30.06 -40.88 44.86
CA THR A 579 -30.91 -39.92 45.57
C THR A 579 -31.43 -40.60 46.84
N SER A 580 -30.97 -40.14 48.00
CA SER A 580 -31.33 -40.73 49.31
C SER A 580 -32.59 -40.11 49.92
N THR A 581 -33.39 -39.39 49.13
CA THR A 581 -34.56 -38.67 49.65
C THR A 581 -35.80 -39.55 49.56
N THR A 582 -36.13 -40.22 50.67
CA THR A 582 -37.51 -40.58 50.99
C THR A 582 -38.32 -39.29 51.15
N SER A 583 -38.73 -38.67 50.04
CA SER A 583 -39.67 -37.55 50.10
C SER A 583 -41.07 -38.12 50.32
N PRO A 584 -41.84 -37.64 51.30
CA PRO A 584 -43.19 -38.15 51.60
C PRO A 584 -44.27 -37.63 50.63
N GLN A 585 -43.89 -37.01 49.50
CA GLN A 585 -44.84 -36.52 48.49
C GLN A 585 -44.92 -37.53 47.34
N ASP A 586 -46.12 -38.05 47.10
CA ASP A 586 -46.41 -39.17 46.18
C ASP A 586 -46.10 -38.94 44.68
N ASN A 587 -45.76 -37.72 44.29
CA ASN A 587 -45.71 -37.26 42.89
C ASN A 587 -44.30 -36.87 42.38
N ILE A 588 -43.28 -36.91 43.25
CA ILE A 588 -41.92 -36.45 42.91
C ILE A 588 -41.00 -37.66 42.66
N TRP A 589 -40.39 -37.68 41.47
CA TRP A 589 -39.44 -38.72 41.06
C TRP A 589 -38.12 -38.62 41.87
N PRO A 590 -37.47 -39.75 42.25
CA PRO A 590 -36.16 -39.71 42.91
C PRO A 590 -35.11 -39.02 42.02
N GLY A 591 -34.65 -37.83 42.44
CA GLY A 591 -33.72 -37.01 41.66
C GLY A 591 -34.35 -35.89 40.84
N CYS A 592 -35.54 -35.41 41.19
CA CYS A 592 -36.03 -34.13 40.67
C CYS A 592 -35.05 -32.99 41.02
N ASP A 593 -34.96 -31.96 40.16
CA ASP A 593 -34.11 -30.76 40.27
C ASP A 593 -32.59 -31.02 40.16
N MET A 594 -32.19 -32.07 39.46
CA MET A 594 -30.77 -32.41 39.27
C MET A 594 -30.15 -31.63 38.12
N ALA A 595 -28.91 -31.14 38.31
CA ALA A 595 -28.17 -30.46 37.26
C ALA A 595 -27.85 -31.41 36.09
N ILE A 596 -27.98 -30.93 34.85
CA ILE A 596 -27.64 -31.70 33.65
C ILE A 596 -26.13 -31.95 33.54
N TYR A 597 -25.31 -30.98 33.99
CA TYR A 597 -23.86 -31.08 34.00
C TYR A 597 -23.36 -31.11 35.43
N VAL A 598 -22.52 -32.10 35.74
CA VAL A 598 -21.88 -32.25 37.04
C VAL A 598 -20.40 -32.55 36.85
N GLN A 599 -19.58 -32.33 37.88
CA GLN A 599 -18.17 -32.69 37.81
C GLN A 599 -18.00 -34.22 37.81
N CYS A 600 -17.21 -34.77 36.89
CA CYS A 600 -16.90 -36.20 36.89
C CYS A 600 -15.92 -36.54 38.02
N PHE A 601 -16.35 -37.33 39.01
CA PHE A 601 -15.53 -37.70 40.16
C PHE A 601 -14.24 -38.44 39.78
N GLN A 602 -14.32 -39.36 38.81
CA GLN A 602 -13.15 -40.14 38.38
C GLN A 602 -12.13 -39.28 37.61
N CYS A 603 -12.59 -38.33 36.79
CA CYS A 603 -11.70 -37.40 36.10
C CYS A 603 -11.07 -36.39 37.07
N ALA A 604 -11.83 -35.89 38.04
CA ALA A 604 -11.38 -34.90 39.01
C ALA A 604 -10.27 -35.41 39.95
N VAL A 605 -10.25 -36.72 40.24
CA VAL A 605 -9.27 -37.35 41.14
C VAL A 605 -8.00 -37.83 40.39
N SER A 606 -8.00 -37.79 39.05
CA SER A 606 -6.85 -38.22 38.25
C SER A 606 -5.65 -37.28 38.46
N LYS A 607 -4.48 -37.82 38.81
CA LYS A 607 -3.24 -37.09 39.15
C LYS A 607 -2.54 -36.37 37.97
N GLN A 608 -3.22 -36.14 36.84
CA GLN A 608 -2.66 -35.39 35.72
C GLN A 608 -2.89 -33.89 35.95
N ALA A 609 -1.85 -33.23 36.47
CA ALA A 609 -1.90 -31.86 37.02
C ALA A 609 -2.30 -30.73 36.04
N ASP A 610 -2.39 -31.00 34.74
CA ASP A 610 -2.66 -29.98 33.71
C ASP A 610 -4.03 -30.12 33.02
N LYS A 611 -4.89 -31.05 33.44
CA LYS A 611 -6.20 -31.26 32.79
C LYS A 611 -7.33 -30.59 33.57
N ALA A 612 -8.09 -29.70 32.90
CA ALA A 612 -9.31 -29.11 33.44
C ALA A 612 -10.29 -30.23 33.86
N ALA A 613 -11.02 -30.01 34.96
CA ALA A 613 -11.98 -30.98 35.46
C ALA A 613 -13.08 -31.22 34.41
N GLU A 614 -13.13 -32.44 33.88
CA GLU A 614 -14.14 -32.82 32.88
C GLU A 614 -15.53 -32.90 33.54
N HIS A 615 -16.51 -32.29 32.88
CA HIS A 615 -17.91 -32.42 33.26
C HIS A 615 -18.48 -33.75 32.72
N ALA A 616 -19.35 -34.37 33.50
CA ALA A 616 -20.23 -35.44 33.06
C ALA A 616 -21.62 -34.87 32.80
N GLN A 617 -22.26 -35.31 31.71
CA GLN A 617 -23.59 -34.89 31.30
C GLN A 617 -24.59 -36.00 31.63
N LEU A 618 -25.80 -35.62 32.05
CA LEU A 618 -26.93 -36.54 32.16
C LEU A 618 -27.35 -37.02 30.78
N ARG A 619 -27.12 -38.29 30.48
CA ARG A 619 -27.35 -38.88 29.15
C ARG A 619 -28.58 -39.78 29.09
N ARG A 620 -28.86 -40.54 30.16
CA ARG A 620 -29.91 -41.57 30.16
C ARG A 620 -30.66 -41.59 31.48
N VAL A 621 -31.96 -41.85 31.43
CA VAL A 621 -32.80 -42.10 32.61
C VAL A 621 -33.29 -43.55 32.52
N TYR A 622 -32.94 -44.37 33.51
CA TYR A 622 -33.33 -45.76 33.59
C TYR A 622 -34.48 -45.96 34.56
N ILE A 623 -35.43 -46.80 34.15
CA ILE A 623 -36.60 -47.17 34.94
C ILE A 623 -36.75 -48.68 34.88
N VAL A 624 -36.86 -49.33 36.04
CA VAL A 624 -37.13 -50.76 36.15
C VAL A 624 -38.44 -50.94 36.90
N THR A 625 -39.46 -51.44 36.21
CA THR A 625 -40.78 -51.70 36.80
C THR A 625 -40.83 -53.11 37.36
N PRO A 626 -41.29 -53.32 38.61
CA PRO A 626 -41.40 -54.65 39.20
C PRO A 626 -42.53 -55.47 38.55
N PRO A 627 -42.53 -56.80 38.72
CA PRO A 627 -43.49 -57.70 38.07
C PRO A 627 -44.92 -57.61 38.63
N VAL A 628 -45.11 -57.07 39.83
CA VAL A 628 -46.43 -56.91 40.47
C VAL A 628 -46.69 -55.42 40.65
N GLN A 629 -47.45 -54.82 39.73
CA GLN A 629 -47.87 -53.42 39.79
C GLN A 629 -49.37 -53.32 39.51
N THR A 630 -50.06 -52.51 40.32
CA THR A 630 -51.52 -52.30 40.19
C THR A 630 -51.88 -51.06 39.35
N LYS A 631 -50.90 -50.22 38.94
CA LYS A 631 -51.13 -48.94 38.26
C LYS A 631 -50.08 -48.68 37.17
N SER A 632 -50.50 -47.99 36.09
CA SER A 632 -49.61 -47.52 35.02
C SER A 632 -48.78 -46.31 35.46
N LEU A 633 -47.49 -46.29 35.10
CA LEU A 633 -46.59 -45.17 35.34
C LEU A 633 -46.47 -44.28 34.10
N ASN A 634 -46.46 -42.96 34.32
CA ASN A 634 -46.23 -41.96 33.28
C ASN A 634 -44.90 -41.25 33.55
N LEU A 635 -44.12 -41.03 32.51
CA LEU A 635 -42.82 -40.37 32.55
C LEU A 635 -42.95 -38.95 31.98
N HIS A 636 -42.79 -37.93 32.83
CA HIS A 636 -42.64 -36.54 32.41
C HIS A 636 -41.23 -36.06 32.74
N LEU A 637 -40.47 -35.65 31.72
CA LEU A 637 -39.14 -35.06 31.85
C LEU A 637 -39.16 -33.66 31.24
N SER A 638 -38.75 -32.66 32.00
CA SER A 638 -38.58 -31.29 31.51
C SER A 638 -37.21 -30.76 31.90
N ILE A 639 -36.52 -30.05 31.00
CA ILE A 639 -35.23 -29.44 31.29
C ILE A 639 -35.40 -27.94 31.24
N LYS A 640 -34.98 -27.27 32.31
CA LYS A 640 -35.15 -25.84 32.49
C LYS A 640 -33.83 -25.15 32.76
N MET A 641 -33.74 -23.88 32.40
CA MET A 641 -32.65 -23.02 32.84
C MET A 641 -32.78 -22.70 34.33
N GLU A 642 -31.69 -22.81 35.07
CA GLU A 642 -31.64 -22.51 36.51
C GLU A 642 -31.96 -21.04 36.81
N ASP A 643 -31.50 -20.11 35.97
CA ASP A 643 -31.63 -18.67 36.22
C ASP A 643 -33.01 -18.11 35.82
N THR A 644 -33.63 -18.67 34.77
CA THR A 644 -34.83 -18.09 34.13
C THR A 644 -36.08 -18.98 34.22
N ASP A 645 -35.95 -20.22 34.70
CA ASP A 645 -36.97 -21.29 34.67
C ASP A 645 -37.56 -21.56 33.26
N GLN A 646 -36.90 -21.07 32.21
CA GLN A 646 -37.32 -21.29 30.83
C GLN A 646 -37.17 -22.77 30.48
N VAL A 647 -38.25 -23.37 29.98
CA VAL A 647 -38.25 -24.76 29.54
C VAL A 647 -37.57 -24.88 28.18
N ILE A 648 -36.47 -25.64 28.12
CA ILE A 648 -35.68 -25.88 26.90
C ILE A 648 -36.10 -27.18 26.24
N TYR A 649 -36.54 -28.17 27.02
CA TYR A 649 -36.86 -29.50 26.54
C TYR A 649 -37.98 -30.11 27.37
N ILE A 650 -38.92 -30.81 26.72
CA ILE A 650 -40.01 -31.56 27.37
C ILE A 650 -40.15 -32.92 26.68
N PHE A 651 -40.35 -33.97 27.47
CA PHE A 651 -40.68 -35.30 27.02
C PHE A 651 -41.74 -35.93 27.92
N ASP A 652 -42.79 -36.43 27.28
CA ASP A 652 -43.94 -37.04 27.92
C ASP A 652 -44.22 -38.42 27.34
N TYR A 653 -44.36 -39.42 28.21
CA TYR A 653 -44.79 -40.76 27.82
C TYR A 653 -45.72 -41.36 28.87
N ALA A 654 -46.89 -41.81 28.44
CA ALA A 654 -47.88 -42.42 29.32
C ALA A 654 -47.88 -43.96 29.20
N GLY A 655 -48.05 -44.66 30.33
CA GLY A 655 -48.21 -46.11 30.36
C GLY A 655 -46.94 -46.91 30.13
N LEU A 656 -45.94 -46.78 31.01
CA LEU A 656 -44.74 -47.62 30.98
C LEU A 656 -45.09 -49.11 31.18
N PRO A 657 -44.50 -50.03 30.38
CA PRO A 657 -44.74 -51.47 30.52
C PRO A 657 -44.37 -52.03 31.89
N HIS A 658 -45.16 -52.99 32.40
CA HIS A 658 -44.85 -53.74 33.63
C HIS A 658 -43.74 -54.77 33.41
N SER A 659 -43.05 -55.17 34.49
CA SER A 659 -41.94 -56.14 34.45
C SER A 659 -40.89 -55.78 33.40
N SER A 660 -40.51 -54.51 33.28
CA SER A 660 -39.63 -54.07 32.20
C SER A 660 -38.50 -53.17 32.66
N THR A 661 -37.40 -53.23 31.92
CA THR A 661 -36.27 -52.31 32.01
C THR A 661 -36.36 -51.34 30.84
N ILE A 662 -36.49 -50.05 31.14
CA ILE A 662 -36.71 -48.99 30.17
C ILE A 662 -35.57 -47.98 30.29
N CYS A 663 -35.10 -47.49 29.14
CA CYS A 663 -34.08 -46.46 29.04
C CYS A 663 -34.59 -45.29 28.20
N CYS A 664 -34.65 -44.10 28.80
CA CYS A 664 -34.90 -42.86 28.10
C CYS A 664 -33.56 -42.16 27.83
N CYS A 665 -33.15 -42.03 26.56
CA CYS A 665 -31.90 -41.37 26.18
C CYS A 665 -32.15 -39.91 25.81
N LEU A 666 -31.48 -38.98 26.50
CA LEU A 666 -31.58 -37.54 26.26
C LEU A 666 -30.64 -37.08 25.12
N PRO A 667 -30.89 -35.91 24.52
CA PRO A 667 -30.04 -35.33 23.48
C PRO A 667 -28.62 -35.02 23.99
N TYR A 668 -27.61 -35.13 23.12
CA TYR A 668 -26.22 -34.78 23.49
C TYR A 668 -26.01 -33.27 23.54
N VAL A 669 -26.60 -32.53 22.59
CA VAL A 669 -26.58 -31.07 22.55
C VAL A 669 -28.00 -30.55 22.71
N PHE A 670 -28.21 -29.65 23.68
CA PHE A 670 -29.47 -28.94 23.89
C PHE A 670 -29.45 -27.61 23.14
N THR A 671 -30.54 -27.29 22.45
CA THR A 671 -30.63 -26.10 21.58
C THR A 671 -31.98 -25.43 21.73
N THR A 672 -32.01 -24.10 21.69
CA THR A 672 -33.20 -23.28 21.41
C THR A 672 -33.08 -22.71 19.99
N GLU A 673 -34.15 -22.08 19.47
CA GLU A 673 -34.12 -21.40 18.16
C GLU A 673 -33.00 -20.34 18.04
N GLN A 674 -32.46 -19.85 19.15
CA GLN A 674 -31.47 -18.77 19.18
C GLN A 674 -30.09 -19.21 19.69
N THR A 675 -29.97 -20.28 20.48
CA THR A 675 -28.73 -20.65 21.16
C THR A 675 -28.51 -22.15 21.31
N CYS A 676 -27.25 -22.56 21.27
CA CYS A 676 -26.80 -23.91 21.57
C CYS A 676 -26.15 -23.92 22.96
N PHE A 677 -26.55 -24.83 23.85
CA PHE A 677 -26.02 -24.91 25.21
C PHE A 677 -24.83 -25.87 25.26
N HIS A 678 -23.73 -25.42 25.90
CA HIS A 678 -22.50 -26.19 26.07
C HIS A 678 -22.38 -26.83 27.46
N HIS A 679 -21.39 -27.71 27.63
CA HIS A 679 -21.06 -28.31 28.92
C HIS A 679 -20.75 -27.21 29.95
N GLY A 680 -21.50 -27.19 31.07
CA GLY A 680 -21.40 -26.17 32.11
C GLY A 680 -22.48 -25.08 32.06
N ALA A 681 -23.42 -25.14 31.11
CA ALA A 681 -24.64 -24.34 31.18
C ALA A 681 -25.48 -24.73 32.42
N ALA A 682 -26.11 -23.75 33.07
CA ALA A 682 -26.92 -23.95 34.27
C ALA A 682 -28.30 -24.53 33.90
N LEU A 683 -28.33 -25.81 33.56
CA LEU A 683 -29.54 -26.56 33.18
C LEU A 683 -29.90 -27.56 34.27
N LYS A 684 -31.19 -27.69 34.58
CA LYS A 684 -31.73 -28.64 35.55
C LYS A 684 -32.81 -29.52 34.92
N LEU A 685 -32.78 -30.80 35.27
CA LEU A 685 -33.84 -31.76 34.97
C LEU A 685 -34.91 -31.69 36.07
N HIS A 686 -36.13 -31.40 35.64
CA HIS A 686 -37.34 -31.49 36.44
C HIS A 686 -38.17 -32.69 35.95
N SER A 687 -38.30 -33.70 36.81
CA SER A 687 -39.03 -34.93 36.50
C SER A 687 -40.25 -35.08 37.39
N GLN A 688 -41.41 -35.36 36.78
CA GLN A 688 -42.66 -35.58 37.51
C GLN A 688 -43.28 -36.90 37.11
N ILE A 689 -44.00 -37.51 38.05
CA ILE A 689 -44.84 -38.67 37.79
C ILE A 689 -46.27 -38.25 38.04
N LEU A 690 -47.00 -38.04 36.95
CA LEU A 690 -48.44 -37.85 37.01
C LEU A 690 -49.09 -39.23 37.04
N SER A 691 -49.28 -39.80 38.23
CA SER A 691 -50.17 -40.96 38.35
C SER A 691 -51.61 -40.49 38.15
N LEU A 692 -52.25 -40.89 37.05
CA LEU A 692 -53.68 -40.68 36.86
C LEU A 692 -54.35 -41.99 36.43
N GLN A 693 -55.19 -42.44 37.37
CA GLN A 693 -56.30 -43.38 37.27
C GLN A 693 -55.98 -44.87 37.08
N GLY A 694 -56.45 -45.67 38.04
CA GLY A 694 -57.00 -46.99 37.75
C GLY A 694 -58.47 -46.85 37.38
#